data_AF-A0A5S6R5B5-F1
#
_entry.id   AF-A0A5S6R5B5-F1
#
_cell.length_a   1.000
_cell.length_b   1.000
_cell.length_c   1.000
_cell.angle_alpha   90.00
_cell.angle_beta   90.00
_cell.angle_gamma   90.00
#
_symmetry.space_group_name_H-M   'P 1'
#
loop_
_entity.id
_entity.type
_entity.pdbx_description
1 polymer ?
#
loop_
_entity_poly.entity_id
_entity_poly.type
_entity_poly.pdbx_seq_one_letter_code
_entity_poly.pdbx_strand_id
1 'polypeptide(L)'
;MNQLLVSLLLLAVASCSITGSRKDLFGSEDDVVLLNEENFDRTVYGKPNIWFVLYYSSYCGHCVNFAPTWQEVAGSAVEWSSAVRVGAMNCALDENLAKCQEHDIEGYPVLKMFLPQSAEASAGQDVSLLRRTANSLTSMMAYEAGVYYRQMRPSGWPDFSYVPDSETWSTLFRSNEQARYMVVVFQTTEDKEALGEQLVLRYANFNETVLVRLATTEHVYLKENHLAIPALVIYDRRDNPKVLYESKQPVNLAAAVESIRVHCMIGPVEKKSRNLTRKTPHGFVPPKEQLDASDLKSAVSYLLQHEVPIREMISGQKFVSIKNFVGLLDQYYPSDSRHVRAALHSLRSWLRIQTGSVSSKAWLEQIITMKELYSFPTTVKWVTCRGSDVQYRGYPCGLWMLFHAITVRAYAMDGHKEGFDPKAILNVINGYVQEFFGCRECAKHFGKGAAKINQEVTEPQHVILWLWKSHNRANSFLKGTLTDDPSHPKVQFPTKELCPKCRDVEGNWVLPEVLGFLKDFYGQSSTNEPDRINPKFRPILASDDHLLEKSKSKTSSDWSIFNLFGRGLLQSSGSPLRLIKLRIIDYFNEQFKNSSGNPLFPLFDFFDPVVSIRENFDSLLVPSGHVCRSPSDTYYVNKDYVLRTHTSAHQSELINSGLNSFIVAGDVYRRDEIDRNHYPCFHQMEGVHLFTDYSLFGNEKFSGEGPFPQLFHNGNRSPLKQNSHTPACAEAVEQHLKSTLEGLMRHLFADEGLQLRWTTSYFPFTHPSWELEIFHDQKWVEMLGCGVVEQKILENAGAGDRVGWAFGLGLERLAMRLFKIPDIRLFWTKDTGFTSQFEVENHKTPITYKAISRYPQCVNDISFWLPEKKPFARTDFYDLVRTVGGDMVEQVNLLDEYVHPTTGRRSNCFRIVYRHMERTLTQNEANRVHKIIEDTVRDQFGVDIR
;
A
#
# COMPACT_ATOMS: atom_id res chain seq x y z
N MET A 1 -28.30 56.48 -4.98
CA MET A 1 -28.16 55.97 -3.59
C MET A 1 -28.11 54.45 -3.60
N ASN A 2 -27.11 53.87 -4.28
CA ASN A 2 -26.86 52.42 -4.34
C ASN A 2 -25.47 52.16 -4.96
N GLN A 3 -24.42 52.62 -4.28
CA GLN A 3 -23.02 52.26 -4.58
C GLN A 3 -22.20 51.96 -3.30
N LEU A 4 -22.86 51.79 -2.16
CA LEU A 4 -22.22 51.56 -0.85
C LEU A 4 -22.51 50.19 -0.23
N LEU A 5 -23.22 49.30 -0.94
CA LEU A 5 -23.57 47.95 -0.46
C LEU A 5 -22.77 46.82 -1.11
N VAL A 6 -21.86 47.13 -2.05
CA VAL A 6 -21.00 46.12 -2.72
C VAL A 6 -19.63 45.98 -2.02
N SER A 7 -19.27 46.87 -1.10
CA SER A 7 -17.96 46.85 -0.42
C SER A 7 -17.96 46.25 0.99
N LEU A 8 -19.09 45.71 1.47
CA LEU A 8 -19.22 45.18 2.84
C LEU A 8 -19.51 43.67 2.93
N LEU A 9 -19.53 42.95 1.80
CA LEU A 9 -19.66 41.48 1.74
C LEU A 9 -18.38 40.77 1.24
N LEU A 10 -17.26 41.49 1.12
CA LEU A 10 -15.93 40.95 0.77
C LEU A 10 -14.94 40.90 1.96
N LEU A 11 -15.40 41.08 3.20
CA LEU A 11 -14.55 41.12 4.40
C LEU A 11 -14.93 40.09 5.50
N ALA A 12 -15.67 39.03 5.16
CA ALA A 12 -16.05 37.98 6.12
C ALA A 12 -15.85 36.54 5.61
N VAL A 13 -14.83 36.31 4.78
CA VAL A 13 -14.21 34.99 4.60
C VAL A 13 -12.68 35.16 4.60
N ALA A 14 -12.16 35.80 5.65
CA ALA A 14 -10.77 35.59 6.04
C ALA A 14 -10.71 34.20 6.67
N SER A 15 -10.41 33.22 5.82
CA SER A 15 -9.74 31.97 6.13
C SER A 15 -9.39 31.79 7.62
N CYS A 16 -10.30 31.16 8.37
CA CYS A 16 -9.91 30.40 9.55
C CYS A 16 -9.29 29.08 9.07
N SER A 17 -8.20 29.19 8.33
CA SER A 17 -7.24 28.11 8.16
C SER A 17 -6.52 28.01 9.49
N ILE A 18 -7.08 27.24 10.43
CA ILE A 18 -6.29 26.70 11.53
C ILE A 18 -5.42 25.58 10.93
N THR A 19 -4.51 25.96 10.03
CA THR A 19 -3.29 25.21 9.78
C THR A 19 -2.39 25.50 10.96
N GLY A 20 -2.47 24.67 12.00
CA GLY A 20 -1.42 24.66 13.02
C GLY A 20 -0.10 24.47 12.29
N SER A 21 0.75 25.50 12.30
CA SER A 21 2.12 25.44 11.80
C SER A 21 2.77 24.16 12.34
N ARG A 22 3.05 23.19 11.46
CA ARG A 22 3.92 22.07 11.81
C ARG A 22 5.27 22.69 12.12
N LYS A 23 5.76 22.54 13.35
CA LYS A 23 7.15 22.83 13.70
C LYS A 23 8.05 21.96 12.82
N ASP A 24 8.99 22.56 12.10
CA ASP A 24 10.03 21.86 11.36
C ASP A 24 11.35 21.87 12.16
N LEU A 25 12.40 21.19 11.69
CA LEU A 25 13.71 21.19 12.37
C LEU A 25 14.42 22.54 12.33
N PHE A 26 14.13 23.35 11.31
CA PHE A 26 14.65 24.71 11.16
C PHE A 26 13.49 25.71 11.08
N GLY A 27 13.62 26.84 11.78
CA GLY A 27 12.61 27.90 11.84
C GLY A 27 13.05 29.19 11.18
N SER A 28 12.13 30.15 11.07
CA SER A 28 12.40 31.51 10.55
C SER A 28 13.41 32.31 11.38
N GLU A 29 13.60 31.90 12.63
CA GLU A 29 14.50 32.47 13.61
C GLU A 29 15.94 31.91 13.53
N ASP A 30 16.15 30.86 12.73
CA ASP A 30 17.47 30.28 12.51
C ASP A 30 18.20 31.04 11.39
N ASP A 31 19.53 31.09 11.48
CA ASP A 31 20.38 31.71 10.44
C ASP A 31 20.49 30.85 9.15
N VAL A 32 19.72 29.74 9.06
CA VAL A 32 19.65 28.83 7.92
C VAL A 32 18.61 29.33 6.91
N VAL A 33 18.98 29.44 5.63
CA VAL A 33 18.01 29.79 4.57
C VAL A 33 17.07 28.60 4.31
N LEU A 34 15.78 28.78 4.60
CA LEU A 34 14.76 27.76 4.36
C LEU A 34 14.39 27.71 2.87
N LEU A 35 14.67 26.56 2.24
CA LEU A 35 14.40 26.31 0.83
C LEU A 35 13.17 25.42 0.65
N ASN A 36 12.42 25.69 -0.41
CA ASN A 36 11.27 24.90 -0.84
C ASN A 36 11.22 24.87 -2.38
N GLU A 37 10.29 24.08 -2.94
CA GLU A 37 10.14 23.95 -4.40
C GLU A 37 10.00 25.31 -5.11
N GLU A 38 9.24 26.25 -4.55
CA GLU A 38 8.98 27.55 -5.18
C GLU A 38 10.18 28.52 -5.15
N ASN A 39 11.03 28.44 -4.13
CA ASN A 39 12.08 29.41 -3.89
C ASN A 39 13.48 28.92 -4.25
N PHE A 40 13.68 27.62 -4.48
CA PHE A 40 15.01 27.03 -4.65
C PHE A 40 15.77 27.69 -5.80
N ASP A 41 15.20 27.66 -7.01
CA ASP A 41 15.87 28.08 -8.24
C ASP A 41 16.29 29.54 -8.18
N ARG A 42 15.37 30.42 -7.76
CA ARG A 42 15.65 31.86 -7.61
C ARG A 42 16.65 32.18 -6.49
N THR A 43 16.93 31.24 -5.58
CA THR A 43 17.78 31.44 -4.42
C THR A 43 19.16 30.84 -4.61
N VAL A 44 19.27 29.67 -5.24
CA VAL A 44 20.51 28.89 -5.39
C VAL A 44 21.10 29.01 -6.79
N TYR A 45 20.29 28.94 -7.85
CA TYR A 45 20.80 28.95 -9.22
C TYR A 45 21.19 30.36 -9.70
N GLY A 46 22.20 30.42 -10.56
CA GLY A 46 22.73 31.66 -11.15
C GLY A 46 23.34 32.62 -10.12
N LYS A 47 23.62 32.17 -8.90
CA LYS A 47 24.15 33.04 -7.84
C LYS A 47 25.65 33.18 -7.88
N PRO A 48 26.20 34.33 -7.44
CA PRO A 48 27.64 34.58 -7.46
C PRO A 48 28.38 33.94 -6.28
N ASN A 49 27.69 33.29 -5.34
CA ASN A 49 28.26 32.63 -4.16
C ASN A 49 28.13 31.10 -4.25
N ILE A 50 28.98 30.39 -3.49
CA ILE A 50 28.85 28.95 -3.27
C ILE A 50 27.66 28.71 -2.34
N TRP A 51 26.82 27.74 -2.67
CA TRP A 51 25.73 27.28 -1.82
C TRP A 51 25.97 25.89 -1.28
N PHE A 52 25.82 25.72 0.04
CA PHE A 52 25.73 24.42 0.67
C PHE A 52 24.28 24.18 1.12
N VAL A 53 23.64 23.17 0.52
CA VAL A 53 22.22 22.88 0.76
C VAL A 53 22.08 21.52 1.44
N LEU A 54 21.48 21.52 2.63
CA LEU A 54 21.15 20.32 3.39
C LEU A 54 19.74 19.83 3.04
N TYR A 55 19.65 18.69 2.36
CA TYR A 55 18.39 17.99 2.14
C TYR A 55 18.14 17.02 3.31
N TYR A 56 17.00 17.14 3.97
CA TYR A 56 16.70 16.39 5.19
C TYR A 56 15.25 15.91 5.27
N SER A 57 14.97 15.09 6.27
CA SER A 57 13.62 14.69 6.66
C SER A 57 13.43 14.94 8.16
N SER A 58 12.33 15.59 8.53
CA SER A 58 11.99 15.87 9.94
C SER A 58 11.73 14.60 10.78
N TYR A 59 11.48 13.45 10.14
CA TYR A 59 11.32 12.15 10.81
C TYR A 59 12.62 11.33 10.86
N CYS A 60 13.67 11.75 10.16
CA CYS A 60 14.94 11.04 10.16
C CYS A 60 15.72 11.35 11.44
N GLY A 61 15.94 10.33 12.28
CA GLY A 61 16.68 10.52 13.53
C GLY A 61 18.10 11.06 13.33
N HIS A 62 18.78 10.72 12.24
CA HIS A 62 20.09 11.31 11.94
C HIS A 62 19.99 12.80 11.59
N CYS A 63 18.95 13.22 10.85
CA CYS A 63 18.68 14.63 10.57
C CYS A 63 18.40 15.42 11.86
N VAL A 64 17.59 14.88 12.77
CA VAL A 64 17.31 15.51 14.08
C VAL A 64 18.59 15.69 14.90
N ASN A 65 19.45 14.67 14.95
CA ASN A 65 20.73 14.78 15.65
C ASN A 65 21.71 15.75 14.96
N PHE A 66 21.64 15.89 13.63
CA PHE A 66 22.53 16.75 12.85
C PHE A 66 22.06 18.21 12.77
N ALA A 67 20.76 18.48 12.95
CA ALA A 67 20.19 19.82 12.83
C ALA A 67 20.89 20.87 13.73
N PRO A 68 21.22 20.60 15.00
CA PRO A 68 21.98 21.56 15.82
C PRO A 68 23.38 21.85 15.28
N THR A 69 24.05 20.84 14.72
CA THR A 69 25.35 21.03 14.06
C THR A 69 25.21 21.93 12.85
N TRP A 70 24.15 21.77 12.05
CA TRP A 70 23.89 22.63 10.89
C TRP A 70 23.49 24.07 11.29
N GLN A 71 22.75 24.24 12.38
CA GLN A 71 22.46 25.55 12.97
C GLN A 71 23.74 26.27 13.42
N GLU A 72 24.68 25.56 14.05
CA GLU A 72 25.98 26.11 14.46
C GLU A 72 26.85 26.50 13.26
N VAL A 73 26.85 25.69 12.20
CA VAL A 73 27.50 26.00 10.92
C VAL A 73 26.91 27.27 10.32
N ALA A 74 25.58 27.36 10.25
CA ALA A 74 24.90 28.54 9.70
C ALA A 74 25.20 29.81 10.51
N GLY A 75 25.17 29.72 11.84
CA GLY A 75 25.55 30.82 12.74
C GLY A 75 27.00 31.28 12.54
N SER A 76 27.91 30.35 12.23
CA SER A 76 29.32 30.67 11.96
C SER A 76 29.55 31.30 10.59
N ALA A 77 28.71 30.97 9.61
CA ALA A 77 28.82 31.40 8.21
C ALA A 77 27.91 32.60 7.85
N VAL A 78 27.18 33.19 8.80
CA VAL A 78 26.25 34.31 8.55
C VAL A 78 26.91 35.46 7.79
N GLU A 79 28.12 35.83 8.19
CA GLU A 79 28.84 36.96 7.61
C GLU A 79 29.52 36.62 6.27
N TRP A 80 29.51 35.35 5.86
CA TRP A 80 30.21 34.86 4.66
C TRP A 80 29.40 35.05 3.37
N SER A 81 28.23 35.68 3.44
CA SER A 81 27.20 35.70 2.38
C SER A 81 27.66 36.17 1.00
N SER A 82 28.74 36.95 0.91
CA SER A 82 29.37 37.38 -0.35
C SER A 82 30.01 36.22 -1.12
N ALA A 83 30.48 35.18 -0.42
CA ALA A 83 31.19 34.05 -0.98
C ALA A 83 30.52 32.69 -0.72
N VAL A 84 29.95 32.49 0.47
CA VAL A 84 29.36 31.21 0.91
C VAL A 84 28.00 31.47 1.55
N ARG A 85 27.00 30.67 1.18
CA ARG A 85 25.68 30.63 1.82
C ARG A 85 25.28 29.20 2.15
N VAL A 86 24.49 29.04 3.20
CA VAL A 86 23.96 27.76 3.64
C VAL A 86 22.43 27.77 3.63
N GLY A 87 21.83 26.66 3.22
CA GLY A 87 20.38 26.47 3.22
C GLY A 87 19.98 25.06 3.63
N ALA A 88 18.69 24.85 3.86
CA ALA A 88 18.13 23.54 4.15
C ALA A 88 16.77 23.35 3.48
N MET A 89 16.50 22.14 2.98
CA MET A 89 15.25 21.77 2.32
C MET A 89 14.68 20.49 2.95
N ASN A 90 13.43 20.56 3.40
CA ASN A 90 12.75 19.42 4.00
C ASN A 90 12.05 18.57 2.94
N CYS A 91 12.66 17.46 2.56
CA CYS A 91 12.11 16.50 1.59
C CYS A 91 11.06 15.55 2.18
N ALA A 92 10.73 15.67 3.47
CA ALA A 92 9.62 14.92 4.08
C ALA A 92 8.24 15.54 3.77
N LEU A 93 8.21 16.72 3.14
CA LEU A 93 6.99 17.41 2.73
C LEU A 93 6.68 17.10 1.26
N ASP A 94 5.43 16.76 0.97
CA ASP A 94 4.99 16.38 -0.39
C ASP A 94 5.24 17.49 -1.42
N GLU A 95 5.07 18.75 -1.01
CA GLU A 95 5.31 19.96 -1.81
C GLU A 95 6.78 20.17 -2.20
N ASN A 96 7.72 19.40 -1.64
CA ASN A 96 9.14 19.49 -1.95
C ASN A 96 9.65 18.26 -2.72
N LEU A 97 8.80 17.25 -2.93
CA LEU A 97 9.21 15.95 -3.46
C LEU A 97 9.79 16.07 -4.88
N ALA A 98 9.15 16.84 -5.76
CA ALA A 98 9.57 16.98 -7.15
C ALA A 98 10.97 17.60 -7.24
N LYS A 99 11.22 18.67 -6.48
CA LYS A 99 12.54 19.29 -6.40
C LYS A 99 13.58 18.35 -5.77
N CYS A 100 13.25 17.59 -4.72
CA CYS A 100 14.18 16.61 -4.15
C CYS A 100 14.52 15.47 -5.13
N GLN A 101 13.57 15.04 -5.98
CA GLN A 101 13.81 14.08 -7.07
C GLN A 101 14.73 14.67 -8.15
N GLU A 102 14.49 15.91 -8.57
CA GLU A 102 15.33 16.63 -9.54
C GLU A 102 16.80 16.67 -9.11
N HIS A 103 17.06 16.73 -7.81
CA HIS A 103 18.39 16.71 -7.21
C HIS A 103 18.92 15.31 -6.85
N ASP A 104 18.32 14.22 -7.33
CA ASP A 104 18.73 12.84 -7.07
C ASP A 104 18.83 12.50 -5.57
N ILE A 105 17.95 13.08 -4.74
CA ILE A 105 17.98 12.85 -3.28
C ILE A 105 17.28 11.54 -2.95
N GLU A 106 18.02 10.45 -2.81
CA GLU A 106 17.46 9.13 -2.50
C GLU A 106 17.41 8.78 -0.99
N GLY A 107 17.91 9.66 -0.12
CA GLY A 107 17.95 9.43 1.31
C GLY A 107 18.43 10.65 2.08
N TYR A 108 18.47 10.55 3.41
CA TYR A 108 18.71 11.71 4.29
C TYR A 108 19.69 11.41 5.44
N PRO A 109 20.39 12.45 5.94
CA PRO A 109 20.60 13.75 5.29
C PRO A 109 21.57 13.64 4.10
N VAL A 110 21.43 14.54 3.12
CA VAL A 110 22.38 14.74 2.02
C VAL A 110 22.79 16.22 1.99
N LEU A 111 24.08 16.48 1.90
CA LEU A 111 24.61 17.84 1.73
C LEU A 111 25.13 17.97 0.31
N LYS A 112 24.67 18.98 -0.45
CA LYS A 112 25.21 19.31 -1.77
C LYS A 112 25.84 20.68 -1.77
N MET A 113 26.93 20.82 -2.55
CA MET A 113 27.61 22.07 -2.85
C MET A 113 27.31 22.49 -4.28
N PHE A 114 26.87 23.73 -4.46
CA PHE A 114 26.68 24.36 -5.77
C PHE A 114 27.71 25.48 -5.92
N LEU A 115 28.52 25.41 -6.98
CA LEU A 115 29.49 26.46 -7.30
C LEU A 115 28.77 27.70 -7.87
N PRO A 116 29.41 28.88 -7.86
CA PRO A 116 28.84 30.08 -8.44
C PRO A 116 28.40 29.86 -9.90
N GLN A 117 27.27 30.47 -10.27
CA GLN A 117 26.64 30.37 -11.58
C GLN A 117 26.14 28.96 -11.95
N SER A 118 26.00 28.03 -11.00
CA SER A 118 25.31 26.76 -11.22
C SER A 118 23.89 27.01 -11.75
N ALA A 119 23.51 26.35 -12.85
CA ALA A 119 22.26 26.63 -13.57
C ALA A 119 21.17 25.57 -13.37
N GLU A 120 21.53 24.37 -12.88
CA GLU A 120 20.64 23.21 -12.83
C GLU A 120 21.04 22.25 -11.70
N ALA A 121 20.17 21.28 -11.42
CA ALA A 121 20.30 20.36 -10.29
C ALA A 121 21.56 19.47 -10.37
N SER A 122 21.93 19.06 -11.59
CA SER A 122 23.09 18.21 -11.88
C SER A 122 24.43 18.84 -11.45
N ALA A 123 24.48 20.17 -11.33
CA ALA A 123 25.66 20.92 -10.91
C ALA A 123 25.96 20.76 -9.41
N GLY A 124 25.00 20.25 -8.62
CA GLY A 124 25.16 20.04 -7.19
C GLY A 124 26.04 18.84 -6.85
N GLN A 125 27.20 19.10 -6.25
CA GLN A 125 28.17 18.08 -5.87
C GLN A 125 27.92 17.56 -4.46
N ASP A 126 27.87 16.23 -4.29
CA ASP A 126 27.65 15.61 -2.99
C ASP A 126 28.83 15.83 -2.04
N VAL A 127 28.52 16.29 -0.83
CA VAL A 127 29.48 16.48 0.26
C VAL A 127 29.27 15.42 1.33
N SER A 128 30.29 14.59 1.54
CA SER A 128 30.24 13.51 2.54
C SER A 128 30.10 14.04 3.97
N LEU A 129 29.03 13.64 4.66
CA LEU A 129 28.74 13.95 6.05
C LEU A 129 29.32 12.96 7.07
N LEU A 130 30.20 12.03 6.64
CA LEU A 130 30.80 11.05 7.54
C LEU A 130 31.63 11.73 8.65
N ARG A 131 31.04 11.82 9.85
CA ARG A 131 31.67 12.30 11.10
C ARG A 131 32.25 13.72 11.02
N ARG A 132 31.48 14.69 10.49
CA ARG A 132 31.90 16.10 10.47
C ARG A 132 31.21 16.89 11.58
N THR A 133 32.01 17.49 12.47
CA THR A 133 31.58 18.50 13.46
C THR A 133 31.30 19.83 12.78
N ALA A 134 30.62 20.76 13.46
CA ALA A 134 30.36 22.10 12.93
C ALA A 134 31.65 22.81 12.49
N ASN A 135 32.71 22.75 13.31
CA ASN A 135 34.02 23.29 12.96
C ASN A 135 34.58 22.67 11.67
N SER A 136 34.58 21.34 11.55
CA SER A 136 35.13 20.69 10.35
C SER A 136 34.34 20.97 9.07
N LEU A 137 33.02 21.20 9.17
CA LEU A 137 32.20 21.63 8.04
C LEU A 137 32.52 23.07 7.66
N THR A 138 32.64 23.94 8.66
CA THR A 138 32.97 25.36 8.49
C THR A 138 34.36 25.53 7.86
N SER A 139 35.38 24.80 8.34
CA SER A 139 36.71 24.76 7.73
C SER A 139 36.66 24.26 6.28
N MET A 140 35.89 23.21 5.98
CA MET A 140 35.75 22.71 4.61
C MET A 140 35.09 23.75 3.69
N MET A 141 34.00 24.39 4.10
CA MET A 141 33.35 25.41 3.27
C MET A 141 34.29 26.59 2.99
N ALA A 142 35.06 27.03 3.98
CA ALA A 142 36.06 28.09 3.82
C ALA A 142 37.21 27.67 2.89
N TYR A 143 37.69 26.43 3.02
CA TYR A 143 38.70 25.85 2.15
C TYR A 143 38.24 25.86 0.68
N GLU A 144 37.03 25.36 0.41
CA GLU A 144 36.46 25.32 -0.94
C GLU A 144 36.28 26.73 -1.53
N ALA A 145 35.86 27.70 -0.71
CA ALA A 145 35.79 29.10 -1.14
C ALA A 145 37.15 29.67 -1.54
N GLY A 146 38.20 29.39 -0.76
CA GLY A 146 39.57 29.80 -1.07
C GLY A 146 40.11 29.15 -2.34
N VAL A 147 39.86 27.84 -2.52
CA VAL A 147 40.25 27.10 -3.74
C VAL A 147 39.57 27.69 -4.96
N TYR A 148 38.25 27.89 -4.91
CA TYR A 148 37.49 28.47 -6.01
C TYR A 148 37.98 29.87 -6.36
N TYR A 149 38.20 30.73 -5.36
CA TYR A 149 38.69 32.09 -5.60
C TYR A 149 40.05 32.11 -6.31
N ARG A 150 40.99 31.27 -5.88
CA ARG A 150 42.33 31.22 -6.49
C ARG A 150 42.30 30.76 -7.94
N GLN A 151 41.30 29.97 -8.33
CA GLN A 151 41.11 29.51 -9.71
C GLN A 151 40.38 30.54 -10.58
N MET A 152 39.30 31.14 -10.05
CA MET A 152 38.33 31.88 -10.86
C MET A 152 38.36 33.40 -10.64
N ARG A 153 38.90 33.87 -9.51
CA ARG A 153 38.89 35.29 -9.07
C ARG A 153 37.53 35.99 -9.26
N PRO A 154 36.46 35.48 -8.64
CA PRO A 154 35.13 36.06 -8.75
C PRO A 154 35.09 37.51 -8.24
N SER A 155 34.40 38.38 -8.98
CA SER A 155 34.24 39.79 -8.61
C SER A 155 33.38 39.94 -7.34
N GLY A 156 33.76 40.86 -6.46
CA GLY A 156 33.03 41.16 -5.22
C GLY A 156 33.29 40.19 -4.05
N TRP A 157 34.13 39.17 -4.26
CA TRP A 157 34.59 38.29 -3.18
C TRP A 157 35.78 38.89 -2.41
N PRO A 158 35.98 38.50 -1.14
CA PRO A 158 37.19 38.85 -0.43
C PRO A 158 38.41 38.14 -1.05
N ASP A 159 39.59 38.75 -0.90
CA ASP A 159 40.81 38.30 -1.57
C ASP A 159 41.48 37.13 -0.83
N PHE A 160 41.44 35.94 -1.42
CA PHE A 160 42.10 34.72 -0.91
C PHE A 160 43.46 34.43 -1.59
N SER A 161 44.04 35.42 -2.29
CA SER A 161 45.37 35.28 -2.86
C SER A 161 46.41 35.20 -1.75
N TYR A 162 47.41 34.34 -1.95
CA TYR A 162 48.61 34.35 -1.12
C TYR A 162 49.50 35.53 -1.54
N VAL A 163 50.00 36.28 -0.57
CA VAL A 163 50.97 37.34 -0.82
C VAL A 163 52.28 36.71 -1.31
N PRO A 164 52.97 37.32 -2.29
CA PRO A 164 54.27 36.85 -2.76
C PRO A 164 55.28 36.75 -1.62
N ASP A 165 56.10 35.69 -1.61
CA ASP A 165 57.01 35.40 -0.50
C ASP A 165 58.08 36.49 -0.25
N SER A 166 58.35 37.34 -1.25
CA SER A 166 59.30 38.46 -1.20
C SER A 166 58.64 39.82 -0.91
N GLU A 167 57.32 39.89 -0.79
CA GLU A 167 56.60 41.15 -0.60
C GLU A 167 56.73 41.66 0.85
N THR A 168 56.73 42.99 1.03
CA THR A 168 56.84 43.63 2.35
C THR A 168 55.52 44.25 2.77
N TRP A 169 55.30 44.39 4.08
CA TRP A 169 54.06 44.96 4.62
C TRP A 169 53.82 46.40 4.16
N SER A 170 54.89 47.17 3.97
CA SER A 170 54.82 48.54 3.46
C SER A 170 54.26 48.63 2.04
N THR A 171 54.48 47.62 1.19
CA THR A 171 53.91 47.60 -0.17
C THR A 171 52.46 47.12 -0.15
N LEU A 172 52.13 46.13 0.70
CA LEU A 172 50.76 45.65 0.88
C LEU A 172 49.81 46.76 1.37
N PHE A 173 50.21 47.60 2.34
CA PHE A 173 49.39 48.75 2.79
C PHE A 173 49.21 49.85 1.73
N ARG A 174 50.17 50.01 0.81
CA ARG A 174 50.03 50.95 -0.32
C ARG A 174 48.99 50.47 -1.33
N SER A 175 48.85 49.15 -1.50
CA SER A 175 47.87 48.56 -2.40
C SER A 175 46.42 48.64 -1.89
N ASN A 176 46.22 48.86 -0.58
CA ASN A 176 44.91 48.95 0.04
C ASN A 176 44.86 50.11 1.05
N GLU A 177 44.40 51.29 0.59
CA GLU A 177 44.49 52.53 1.38
C GLU A 177 43.50 52.64 2.54
N GLN A 178 42.46 51.80 2.55
CA GLN A 178 41.33 51.97 3.44
C GLN A 178 41.54 51.26 4.79
N ALA A 179 42.18 50.08 4.80
CA ALA A 179 42.32 49.28 6.01
C ALA A 179 43.30 49.88 7.04
N ARG A 180 42.83 50.05 8.28
CA ARG A 180 43.65 50.47 9.43
C ARG A 180 44.60 49.37 9.93
N TYR A 181 44.10 48.14 10.05
CA TYR A 181 44.84 46.99 10.54
C TYR A 181 45.03 45.97 9.41
N MET A 182 46.21 45.37 9.34
CA MET A 182 46.47 44.24 8.44
C MET A 182 46.83 43.01 9.27
N VAL A 183 46.12 41.92 9.01
CA VAL A 183 46.30 40.63 9.66
C VAL A 183 46.85 39.66 8.64
N VAL A 184 48.06 39.15 8.86
CA VAL A 184 48.71 38.19 7.96
C VAL A 184 48.72 36.83 8.64
N VAL A 185 48.16 35.84 7.96
CA VAL A 185 48.08 34.45 8.40
C VAL A 185 49.07 33.64 7.59
N PHE A 186 50.09 33.09 8.26
CA PHE A 186 51.06 32.21 7.63
C PHE A 186 50.62 30.77 7.85
N GLN A 187 50.38 30.06 6.75
CA GLN A 187 49.87 28.69 6.78
C GLN A 187 50.37 27.89 5.59
N THR A 188 50.20 26.57 5.64
CA THR A 188 50.40 25.70 4.49
C THR A 188 49.24 25.85 3.50
N THR A 189 49.53 25.79 2.19
CA THR A 189 48.52 25.92 1.13
C THR A 189 47.50 24.77 1.10
N GLU A 190 47.84 23.63 1.71
CA GLU A 190 46.98 22.44 1.84
C GLU A 190 46.36 22.31 3.25
N ASP A 191 46.33 23.39 4.05
CA ASP A 191 45.75 23.35 5.39
C ASP A 191 44.22 23.13 5.34
N LYS A 192 43.79 21.92 5.73
CA LYS A 192 42.37 21.54 5.77
C LYS A 192 41.60 22.21 6.91
N GLU A 193 42.27 22.78 7.90
CA GLU A 193 41.64 23.62 8.92
C GLU A 193 41.31 25.02 8.38
N ALA A 194 41.92 25.43 7.25
CA ALA A 194 41.58 26.63 6.50
C ALA A 194 41.50 27.89 7.39
N LEU A 195 42.41 28.03 8.36
CA LEU A 195 42.38 29.10 9.37
C LEU A 195 42.31 30.49 8.71
N GLY A 196 43.19 30.74 7.75
CA GLY A 196 43.28 31.99 7.04
C GLY A 196 42.04 32.26 6.19
N GLU A 197 41.56 31.28 5.41
CA GLU A 197 40.33 31.39 4.64
C GLU A 197 39.12 31.73 5.54
N GLN A 198 39.00 31.09 6.71
CA GLN A 198 37.94 31.39 7.68
C GLN A 198 38.03 32.83 8.21
N LEU A 199 39.23 33.34 8.47
CA LEU A 199 39.43 34.72 8.90
C LEU A 199 39.15 35.73 7.78
N VAL A 200 39.55 35.42 6.54
CA VAL A 200 39.24 36.24 5.35
C VAL A 200 37.73 36.39 5.20
N LEU A 201 36.97 35.29 5.31
CA LEU A 201 35.51 35.31 5.23
C LEU A 201 34.86 36.05 6.40
N ARG A 202 35.30 35.78 7.63
CA ARG A 202 34.74 36.40 8.85
C ARG A 202 34.92 37.91 8.87
N TYR A 203 36.06 38.43 8.40
CA TYR A 203 36.35 39.86 8.42
C TYR A 203 36.07 40.58 7.08
N ALA A 204 35.43 39.91 6.11
CA ALA A 204 35.17 40.48 4.78
C ALA A 204 34.37 41.79 4.83
N ASN A 205 33.39 41.90 5.75
CA ASN A 205 32.56 43.10 5.93
C ASN A 205 33.25 44.22 6.73
N PHE A 206 34.45 43.98 7.24
CA PHE A 206 35.24 44.94 8.02
C PHE A 206 36.49 45.43 7.25
N ASN A 207 36.51 45.29 5.93
CA ASN A 207 37.66 45.57 5.07
C ASN A 207 38.24 46.99 5.21
N GLU A 208 37.41 47.98 5.56
CA GLU A 208 37.84 49.36 5.84
C GLU A 208 38.64 49.47 7.14
N THR A 209 38.60 48.47 8.02
CA THR A 209 39.29 48.52 9.31
C THR A 209 40.25 47.36 9.55
N VAL A 210 39.91 46.13 9.16
CA VAL A 210 40.75 44.94 9.26
C VAL A 210 40.84 44.26 7.90
N LEU A 211 42.06 44.14 7.39
CA LEU A 211 42.36 43.41 6.16
C LEU A 211 43.12 42.13 6.47
N VAL A 212 42.51 40.98 6.16
CA VAL A 212 43.19 39.68 6.30
C VAL A 212 43.90 39.31 5.00
N ARG A 213 45.13 38.80 5.11
CA ARG A 213 45.97 38.32 4.00
C ARG A 213 46.59 36.97 4.34
N LEU A 214 46.75 36.14 3.32
CA LEU A 214 47.33 34.80 3.44
C LEU A 214 48.79 34.84 2.99
N ALA A 215 49.67 34.16 3.70
CA ALA A 215 51.08 34.01 3.35
C ALA A 215 51.49 32.53 3.47
N THR A 216 52.43 32.11 2.61
CA THR A 216 52.91 30.72 2.63
C THR A 216 53.95 30.53 3.73
N THR A 217 54.36 29.27 3.94
CA THR A 217 55.49 28.93 4.82
C THR A 217 56.84 29.40 4.29
N GLU A 218 56.91 29.83 3.02
CA GLU A 218 58.14 30.25 2.36
C GLU A 218 58.42 31.75 2.48
N HIS A 219 57.46 32.53 2.99
CA HIS A 219 57.53 33.98 3.08
C HIS A 219 58.72 34.46 3.93
N VAL A 220 59.44 35.48 3.45
CA VAL A 220 60.71 35.96 4.03
C VAL A 220 60.58 36.29 5.52
N TYR A 221 59.55 37.04 5.90
CA TYR A 221 59.34 37.43 7.29
C TYR A 221 59.15 36.23 8.26
N LEU A 222 58.48 35.17 7.82
CA LEU A 222 58.28 33.98 8.65
C LEU A 222 59.63 33.30 8.94
N LYS A 223 60.49 33.21 7.91
CA LYS A 223 61.83 32.63 8.01
C LYS A 223 62.76 33.47 8.88
N GLU A 224 62.74 34.80 8.73
CA GLU A 224 63.58 35.70 9.52
C GLU A 224 63.21 35.70 11.01
N ASN A 225 61.91 35.63 11.33
CA ASN A 225 61.41 35.72 12.71
C ASN A 225 61.13 34.35 13.36
N HIS A 226 61.35 33.25 12.65
CA HIS A 226 61.25 31.87 13.16
C HIS A 226 59.91 31.54 13.86
N LEU A 227 58.78 32.01 13.31
CA LEU A 227 57.47 31.84 13.92
C LEU A 227 56.90 30.42 13.76
N ALA A 228 56.10 29.99 14.72
CA ALA A 228 55.44 28.69 14.71
C ALA A 228 54.14 28.72 13.87
N ILE A 229 53.96 27.76 12.97
CA ILE A 229 52.89 27.71 11.97
C ILE A 229 51.72 26.84 12.49
N PRO A 230 50.44 27.22 12.32
CA PRO A 230 49.97 28.47 11.70
C PRO A 230 50.31 29.70 12.54
N ALA A 231 50.85 30.74 11.92
CA ALA A 231 51.24 31.97 12.60
C ALA A 231 50.30 33.14 12.24
N LEU A 232 50.05 34.03 13.21
CA LEU A 232 49.25 35.24 13.04
C LEU A 232 50.09 36.46 13.38
N VAL A 233 50.13 37.43 12.47
CA VAL A 233 50.78 38.73 12.70
C VAL A 233 49.82 39.87 12.40
N ILE A 234 49.75 40.86 13.30
CA ILE A 234 48.85 42.01 13.19
C ILE A 234 49.68 43.28 13.09
N TYR A 235 49.41 44.09 12.07
CA TYR A 235 50.04 45.39 11.82
C TYR A 235 49.05 46.53 12.00
N ASP A 236 49.51 47.66 12.52
CA ASP A 236 48.79 48.94 12.55
C ASP A 236 49.37 49.90 11.50
N ARG A 237 48.51 50.55 10.73
CA ARG A 237 48.89 51.51 9.69
C ARG A 237 49.42 52.85 10.23
N ARG A 238 49.09 53.26 11.46
CA ARG A 238 49.43 54.60 12.02
C ARG A 238 50.91 54.99 11.78
N ASP A 239 51.14 56.15 11.12
CA ASP A 239 52.42 56.82 10.81
C ASP A 239 53.72 56.03 11.11
N ASN A 240 53.93 54.98 10.31
CA ASN A 240 55.00 53.96 10.33
C ASN A 240 54.48 52.59 10.79
N PRO A 241 54.25 51.62 9.87
CA PRO A 241 53.66 50.32 10.18
C PRO A 241 54.41 49.61 11.31
N LYS A 242 53.72 49.32 12.41
CA LYS A 242 54.27 48.57 13.55
C LYS A 242 53.54 47.25 13.72
N VAL A 243 54.31 46.21 14.04
CA VAL A 243 53.77 44.93 14.51
C VAL A 243 53.13 45.19 15.87
N LEU A 244 51.82 44.98 15.97
CA LEU A 244 51.07 45.04 17.22
C LEU A 244 51.07 43.70 17.96
N TYR A 245 51.07 42.61 17.20
CA TYR A 245 51.00 41.25 17.74
C TYR A 245 51.64 40.27 16.77
N GLU A 246 52.38 39.32 17.32
CA GLU A 246 52.91 38.15 16.64
C GLU A 246 52.69 36.92 17.51
N SER A 247 52.21 35.84 16.92
CA SER A 247 51.96 34.61 17.65
C SER A 247 53.25 33.85 17.95
N LYS A 248 53.50 33.57 19.23
CA LYS A 248 54.66 32.77 19.67
C LYS A 248 54.46 31.26 19.54
N GLN A 249 53.23 30.81 19.36
CA GLN A 249 52.82 29.40 19.27
C GLN A 249 51.84 29.26 18.11
N PRO A 250 51.67 28.04 17.55
CA PRO A 250 50.66 27.78 16.53
C PRO A 250 49.28 28.27 16.98
N VAL A 251 48.62 29.04 16.13
CA VAL A 251 47.34 29.69 16.43
C VAL A 251 46.20 28.85 15.86
N ASN A 252 45.12 28.69 16.63
CA ASN A 252 43.85 28.15 16.16
C ASN A 252 42.81 29.28 15.96
N LEU A 253 41.65 28.97 15.38
CA LEU A 253 40.64 29.98 15.05
C LEU A 253 40.22 30.84 16.25
N ALA A 254 39.98 30.23 17.42
CA ALA A 254 39.56 30.94 18.62
C ALA A 254 40.65 31.93 19.09
N ALA A 255 41.89 31.48 19.16
CA ALA A 255 43.03 32.32 19.54
C ALA A 255 43.27 33.44 18.53
N ALA A 256 43.07 33.19 17.23
CA ALA A 256 43.25 34.20 16.19
C ALA A 256 42.18 35.29 16.28
N VAL A 257 40.90 34.90 16.42
CA VAL A 257 39.77 35.83 16.56
C VAL A 257 39.93 36.68 17.81
N GLU A 258 40.31 36.08 18.94
CA GLU A 258 40.56 36.81 20.18
C GLU A 258 41.75 37.78 20.05
N SER A 259 42.82 37.36 19.37
CA SER A 259 43.98 38.23 19.10
C SER A 259 43.58 39.44 18.27
N ILE A 260 42.76 39.26 17.22
CA ILE A 260 42.24 40.36 16.41
C ILE A 260 41.32 41.25 17.24
N ARG A 261 40.42 40.68 18.04
CA ARG A 261 39.50 41.43 18.91
C ARG A 261 40.24 42.32 19.90
N VAL A 262 41.27 41.78 20.56
CA VAL A 262 42.07 42.51 21.57
C VAL A 262 42.91 43.61 20.95
N HIS A 263 43.59 43.34 19.82
CA HIS A 263 44.58 44.27 19.26
C HIS A 263 43.99 45.24 18.24
N CYS A 264 42.94 44.85 17.52
CA CYS A 264 42.24 45.68 16.55
C CYS A 264 41.00 46.36 17.14
N MET A 265 40.56 45.99 18.35
CA MET A 265 39.33 46.47 19.00
C MET A 265 38.06 46.27 18.16
N ILE A 266 38.06 45.22 17.32
CA ILE A 266 37.00 44.92 16.35
C ILE A 266 36.71 43.42 16.42
N GLY A 267 35.44 43.06 16.45
CA GLY A 267 35.04 41.67 16.31
C GLY A 267 33.53 41.51 16.31
N PRO A 268 33.00 40.49 15.60
CA PRO A 268 31.59 40.16 15.65
C PRO A 268 31.20 39.78 17.10
N VAL A 269 30.02 40.24 17.54
CA VAL A 269 29.45 39.82 18.83
C VAL A 269 29.06 38.35 18.68
N GLU A 270 29.70 37.44 19.43
CA GLU A 270 29.24 36.05 19.50
C GLU A 270 27.77 36.04 19.96
N LYS A 271 26.86 35.64 19.07
CA LYS A 271 25.49 35.28 19.47
C LYS A 271 25.62 34.09 20.42
N LYS A 272 25.13 34.24 21.66
CA LYS A 272 25.07 33.12 22.61
C LYS A 272 24.37 31.93 21.97
N SER A 273 25.08 30.80 21.88
CA SER A 273 24.51 29.51 21.52
C SER A 273 23.23 29.26 22.34
N ARG A 274 22.12 29.04 21.64
CA ARG A 274 20.87 28.62 22.28
C ARG A 274 21.08 27.19 22.77
N ASN A 275 21.16 27.02 24.09
CA ASN A 275 20.98 25.71 24.70
C ASN A 275 19.55 25.23 24.44
N LEU A 276 19.38 24.41 23.41
CA LEU A 276 18.19 23.60 23.17
C LEU A 276 18.01 22.64 24.35
N THR A 277 17.38 23.13 25.41
CA THR A 277 17.02 22.32 26.57
C THR A 277 15.82 21.45 26.21
N ARG A 278 15.98 20.12 26.36
CA ARG A 278 14.88 19.15 26.28
C ARG A 278 13.81 19.54 27.29
N LYS A 279 12.72 20.13 26.83
CA LYS A 279 11.54 20.39 27.65
C LYS A 279 10.38 19.60 27.10
N THR A 280 9.82 18.70 27.91
CA THR A 280 8.52 18.12 27.64
C THR A 280 7.47 19.23 27.62
N PRO A 281 6.59 19.29 26.61
CA PRO A 281 5.49 20.23 26.61
C PRO A 281 4.65 20.06 27.88
N HIS A 282 4.31 21.17 28.55
CA HIS A 282 3.45 21.13 29.72
C HIS A 282 2.10 20.47 29.36
N GLY A 283 1.75 19.37 30.04
CA GLY A 283 0.47 18.67 29.88
C GLY A 283 0.45 17.51 28.86
N PHE A 284 1.59 17.14 28.27
CA PHE A 284 1.65 15.94 27.41
C PHE A 284 1.56 14.65 28.23
N VAL A 285 0.60 13.77 27.88
CA VAL A 285 0.45 12.44 28.48
C VAL A 285 0.99 11.39 27.49
N PRO A 286 2.05 10.65 27.83
CA PRO A 286 2.57 9.56 27.00
C PRO A 286 1.49 8.52 26.67
N PRO A 287 1.31 8.12 25.39
CA PRO A 287 0.47 6.99 25.05
C PRO A 287 0.95 5.71 25.74
N LYS A 288 0.00 4.83 26.08
CA LYS A 288 0.35 3.50 26.61
C LYS A 288 1.08 2.70 25.52
N GLU A 289 2.18 2.04 25.89
CA GLU A 289 2.94 1.20 24.96
C GLU A 289 2.11 -0.05 24.60
N GLN A 290 1.55 -0.06 23.39
CA GLN A 290 0.71 -1.14 22.85
C GLN A 290 0.69 -1.13 21.32
N LEU A 291 0.37 -2.26 20.68
CA LEU A 291 0.18 -2.31 19.24
C LEU A 291 -1.18 -1.68 18.85
N ASP A 292 -1.15 -0.63 18.02
CA ASP A 292 -2.35 0.03 17.50
C ASP A 292 -2.44 -0.12 15.97
N ALA A 293 -3.63 -0.50 15.47
CA ALA A 293 -3.88 -0.66 14.03
C ALA A 293 -3.62 0.64 13.24
N SER A 294 -3.88 1.81 13.85
CA SER A 294 -3.69 3.11 13.21
C SER A 294 -2.22 3.38 12.92
N ASP A 295 -1.32 2.99 13.84
CA ASP A 295 0.13 3.11 13.64
C ASP A 295 0.62 2.18 12.54
N LEU A 296 0.09 0.94 12.46
CA LEU A 296 0.40 -0.01 11.39
C LEU A 296 -0.10 0.46 10.03
N LYS A 297 -1.35 0.98 9.96
CA LYS A 297 -1.92 1.57 8.75
C LYS A 297 -1.04 2.74 8.30
N SER A 298 -0.76 3.67 9.21
CA SER A 298 0.08 4.85 8.97
C SER A 298 1.50 4.51 8.53
N ALA A 299 2.12 3.46 9.07
CA ALA A 299 3.44 3.01 8.64
C ALA A 299 3.43 2.56 7.17
N VAL A 300 2.43 1.76 6.77
CA VAL A 300 2.27 1.34 5.36
C VAL A 300 1.92 2.53 4.47
N SER A 301 1.00 3.41 4.89
CA SER A 301 0.66 4.60 4.12
C SER A 301 1.87 5.50 3.91
N TYR A 302 2.68 5.71 4.95
CA TYR A 302 3.87 6.55 4.89
C TYR A 302 4.95 5.93 4.00
N LEU A 303 5.20 4.62 4.14
CA LEU A 303 6.22 3.95 3.33
C LEU A 303 5.86 3.98 1.84
N LEU A 304 4.59 3.76 1.49
CA LEU A 304 4.13 3.73 0.11
C LEU A 304 4.06 5.12 -0.52
N GLN A 305 3.73 6.17 0.24
CA GLN A 305 3.53 7.53 -0.30
C GLN A 305 4.74 8.45 -0.18
N HIS A 306 5.64 8.20 0.77
CA HIS A 306 6.75 9.11 1.05
C HIS A 306 8.12 8.45 1.01
N GLU A 307 8.28 7.15 1.27
CA GLU A 307 9.62 6.52 1.25
C GLU A 307 9.96 5.95 -0.13
N VAL A 308 9.02 5.21 -0.72
CA VAL A 308 9.20 4.58 -2.03
C VAL A 308 9.32 5.61 -3.17
N PRO A 309 8.42 6.60 -3.31
CA PRO A 309 8.42 7.49 -4.46
C PRO A 309 9.50 8.58 -4.39
N ILE A 310 10.32 8.65 -3.33
CA ILE A 310 11.52 9.51 -3.33
C ILE A 310 12.41 9.24 -4.55
N ARG A 311 12.48 7.99 -5.00
CA ARG A 311 13.21 7.65 -6.23
C ARG A 311 12.35 7.95 -7.44
N GLU A 312 12.83 8.78 -8.35
CA GLU A 312 12.14 9.05 -9.62
C GLU A 312 11.88 7.76 -10.41
N MET A 313 12.89 6.89 -10.47
CA MET A 313 12.81 5.57 -11.10
C MET A 313 13.21 4.45 -10.14
N ILE A 314 12.33 3.46 -9.97
CA ILE A 314 12.53 2.27 -9.15
C ILE A 314 12.88 1.12 -10.08
N SER A 315 14.16 0.79 -10.22
CA SER A 315 14.67 -0.26 -11.12
C SER A 315 15.71 -1.16 -10.43
N GLY A 316 16.11 -2.26 -11.09
CA GLY A 316 17.17 -3.14 -10.61
C GLY A 316 16.88 -3.74 -9.22
N GLN A 317 17.86 -3.66 -8.30
CA GLN A 317 17.72 -4.21 -6.95
C GLN A 317 16.62 -3.54 -6.13
N LYS A 318 16.36 -2.23 -6.34
CA LYS A 318 15.25 -1.50 -5.70
C LYS A 318 13.91 -2.11 -6.10
N PHE A 319 13.73 -2.39 -7.39
CA PHE A 319 12.50 -3.00 -7.92
C PHE A 319 12.28 -4.42 -7.37
N VAL A 320 13.33 -5.24 -7.30
CA VAL A 320 13.24 -6.58 -6.68
C VAL A 320 12.90 -6.48 -5.19
N SER A 321 13.55 -5.56 -4.47
CA SER A 321 13.35 -5.40 -3.03
C SER A 321 11.94 -4.95 -2.69
N ILE A 322 11.36 -4.00 -3.45
CA ILE A 322 9.99 -3.55 -3.20
C ILE A 322 8.95 -4.62 -3.58
N LYS A 323 9.17 -5.39 -4.65
CA LYS A 323 8.29 -6.52 -5.00
C LYS A 323 8.24 -7.56 -3.89
N ASN A 324 9.40 -7.93 -3.36
CA ASN A 324 9.48 -8.90 -2.29
C ASN A 324 8.86 -8.36 -1.00
N PHE A 325 9.10 -7.08 -0.68
CA PHE A 325 8.55 -6.46 0.52
C PHE A 325 7.03 -6.28 0.47
N VAL A 326 6.47 -5.84 -0.67
CA VAL A 326 5.01 -5.79 -0.88
C VAL A 326 4.41 -7.19 -0.85
N GLY A 327 5.10 -8.21 -1.39
CA GLY A 327 4.67 -9.60 -1.26
C GLY A 327 4.61 -10.08 0.20
N LEU A 328 5.61 -9.70 1.01
CA LEU A 328 5.63 -10.00 2.45
C LEU A 328 4.48 -9.30 3.19
N LEU A 329 4.18 -8.03 2.84
CA LEU A 329 3.04 -7.29 3.38
C LEU A 329 1.71 -7.94 2.99
N ASP A 330 1.49 -8.24 1.71
CA ASP A 330 0.28 -8.91 1.22
C ASP A 330 0.01 -10.21 1.99
N GLN A 331 1.06 -10.99 2.25
CA GLN A 331 0.94 -12.29 2.92
C GLN A 331 0.75 -12.20 4.44
N TYR A 332 1.44 -11.28 5.12
CA TYR A 332 1.56 -11.30 6.59
C TYR A 332 1.18 -10.00 7.29
N TYR A 333 0.51 -9.06 6.61
CA TYR A 333 0.08 -7.83 7.27
C TYR A 333 -0.82 -8.12 8.48
N PRO A 334 -0.61 -7.48 9.65
CA PRO A 334 -1.22 -7.90 10.92
C PRO A 334 -2.65 -7.38 11.13
N SER A 335 -3.31 -6.86 10.09
CA SER A 335 -4.67 -6.32 10.17
C SER A 335 -5.68 -7.22 9.47
N ASP A 336 -6.84 -7.37 10.11
CA ASP A 336 -8.00 -8.02 9.49
C ASP A 336 -8.81 -7.08 8.59
N SER A 337 -8.38 -5.84 8.42
CA SER A 337 -8.98 -4.89 7.48
C SER A 337 -8.95 -5.45 6.05
N ARG A 338 -10.13 -5.87 5.57
CA ARG A 338 -10.37 -6.30 4.19
C ARG A 338 -9.88 -5.27 3.16
N HIS A 339 -10.06 -3.99 3.47
CA HIS A 339 -9.64 -2.85 2.64
C HIS A 339 -8.13 -2.80 2.46
N VAL A 340 -7.38 -2.99 3.54
CA VAL A 340 -5.91 -2.94 3.49
C VAL A 340 -5.35 -4.17 2.79
N ARG A 341 -5.92 -5.36 3.04
CA ARG A 341 -5.52 -6.58 2.32
C ARG A 341 -5.80 -6.48 0.82
N ALA A 342 -7.00 -6.04 0.42
CA ALA A 342 -7.34 -5.86 -0.99
C ALA A 342 -6.41 -4.84 -1.67
N ALA A 343 -6.09 -3.73 -1.00
CA ALA A 343 -5.16 -2.74 -1.50
C ALA A 343 -3.74 -3.30 -1.69
N LEU A 344 -3.19 -4.00 -0.69
CA LEU A 344 -1.86 -4.61 -0.76
C LEU A 344 -1.81 -5.71 -1.85
N HIS A 345 -2.88 -6.49 -1.98
CA HIS A 345 -3.00 -7.51 -3.02
C HIS A 345 -3.04 -6.90 -4.42
N SER A 346 -3.77 -5.79 -4.58
CA SER A 346 -3.83 -5.02 -5.82
C SER A 346 -2.45 -4.46 -6.18
N LEU A 347 -1.74 -3.86 -5.21
CA LEU A 347 -0.38 -3.34 -5.42
C LEU A 347 0.59 -4.46 -5.82
N ARG A 348 0.54 -5.60 -5.14
CA ARG A 348 1.35 -6.78 -5.47
C ARG A 348 1.05 -7.24 -6.90
N SER A 349 -0.22 -7.37 -7.25
CA SER A 349 -0.65 -7.84 -8.58
C SER A 349 -0.19 -6.89 -9.67
N TRP A 350 -0.35 -5.58 -9.46
CA TRP A 350 0.16 -4.56 -10.36
C TRP A 350 1.69 -4.66 -10.52
N LEU A 351 2.46 -4.76 -9.43
CA LEU A 351 3.92 -4.91 -9.46
C LEU A 351 4.40 -6.21 -10.14
N ARG A 352 3.58 -7.27 -10.16
CA ARG A 352 3.90 -8.51 -10.88
C ARG A 352 3.89 -8.32 -12.39
N ILE A 353 3.05 -7.40 -12.89
CA ILE A 353 2.89 -7.11 -14.32
C ILE A 353 4.00 -6.17 -14.84
N GLN A 354 4.56 -5.32 -13.97
CA GLN A 354 5.60 -4.36 -14.35
C GLN A 354 6.93 -5.04 -14.78
N THR A 355 7.54 -4.54 -15.85
CA THR A 355 8.75 -5.10 -16.48
C THR A 355 10.03 -4.44 -15.95
N GLY A 356 10.50 -4.86 -14.78
CA GLY A 356 11.85 -4.54 -14.27
C GLY A 356 12.06 -3.12 -13.71
N SER A 357 11.17 -2.18 -14.01
CA SER A 357 11.20 -0.82 -13.45
C SER A 357 9.80 -0.22 -13.32
N VAL A 358 9.68 0.78 -12.44
CA VAL A 358 8.48 1.58 -12.20
C VAL A 358 8.89 3.02 -11.91
N SER A 359 8.21 4.01 -12.51
CA SER A 359 8.42 5.43 -12.15
C SER A 359 7.67 5.80 -10.87
N SER A 360 8.16 6.79 -10.12
CA SER A 360 7.47 7.36 -8.95
C SER A 360 6.05 7.82 -9.30
N LYS A 361 5.86 8.39 -10.49
CA LYS A 361 4.55 8.81 -11.00
C LYS A 361 3.59 7.62 -11.14
N ALA A 362 3.99 6.57 -11.86
CA ALA A 362 3.15 5.39 -12.04
C ALA A 362 2.87 4.68 -10.70
N TRP A 363 3.84 4.69 -9.78
CA TRP A 363 3.66 4.21 -8.42
C TRP A 363 2.62 5.01 -7.65
N LEU A 364 2.73 6.34 -7.61
CA LEU A 364 1.78 7.21 -6.92
C LEU A 364 0.38 7.13 -7.53
N GLU A 365 0.25 7.01 -8.86
CA GLU A 365 -1.01 6.74 -9.54
C GLU A 365 -1.65 5.42 -9.07
N GLN A 366 -0.84 4.38 -8.87
CA GLN A 366 -1.31 3.11 -8.29
C GLN A 366 -1.74 3.29 -6.83
N ILE A 367 -1.05 4.09 -6.02
CA ILE A 367 -1.46 4.37 -4.64
C ILE A 367 -2.77 5.18 -4.58
N ILE A 368 -2.96 6.13 -5.49
CA ILE A 368 -4.23 6.88 -5.65
C ILE A 368 -5.35 5.90 -6.03
N THR A 369 -5.09 5.01 -6.99
CA THR A 369 -6.03 3.94 -7.37
C THR A 369 -6.38 3.05 -6.17
N MET A 370 -5.39 2.72 -5.32
CA MET A 370 -5.63 1.93 -4.11
C MET A 370 -6.51 2.67 -3.09
N LYS A 371 -6.30 3.98 -2.94
CA LYS A 371 -7.12 4.84 -2.07
C LYS A 371 -8.56 4.87 -2.55
N GLU A 372 -8.78 5.09 -3.85
CA GLU A 372 -10.10 5.26 -4.45
C GLU A 372 -10.89 3.94 -4.49
N LEU A 373 -10.25 2.83 -4.89
CA LEU A 373 -10.94 1.55 -5.09
C LEU A 373 -11.08 0.70 -3.83
N TYR A 374 -10.13 0.79 -2.90
CA TYR A 374 -10.10 -0.08 -1.72
C TYR A 374 -10.27 0.68 -0.41
N SER A 375 -10.49 2.01 -0.44
CA SER A 375 -10.50 2.86 0.76
C SER A 375 -9.22 2.72 1.58
N PHE A 376 -8.07 2.53 0.91
CA PHE A 376 -6.78 2.45 1.60
C PHE A 376 -6.49 3.79 2.29
N PRO A 377 -6.28 3.81 3.62
CA PRO A 377 -6.04 5.05 4.35
C PRO A 377 -4.73 5.66 3.86
N THR A 378 -4.79 6.91 3.39
CA THR A 378 -3.60 7.65 2.92
C THR A 378 -3.12 8.68 3.94
N THR A 379 -3.99 9.05 4.89
CA THR A 379 -3.64 9.98 5.97
C THR A 379 -2.90 9.27 7.09
N VAL A 380 -1.76 9.83 7.48
CA VAL A 380 -0.91 9.33 8.57
C VAL A 380 -1.40 9.85 9.92
N LYS A 381 -1.69 8.94 10.84
CA LYS A 381 -2.14 9.22 12.21
C LYS A 381 -1.43 8.31 13.21
N TRP A 382 -0.49 8.89 13.96
CA TRP A 382 0.22 8.19 15.03
C TRP A 382 -0.57 8.19 16.34
N VAL A 383 -0.73 7.02 16.96
CA VAL A 383 -1.42 6.81 18.24
C VAL A 383 -0.42 6.42 19.32
N THR A 384 0.00 5.16 19.38
CA THR A 384 1.09 4.72 20.26
C THR A 384 2.38 5.36 19.81
N CYS A 385 2.63 5.48 18.51
CA CYS A 385 3.86 6.05 17.98
C CYS A 385 3.90 7.58 17.99
N ARG A 386 2.94 8.25 18.63
CA ARG A 386 2.95 9.69 18.80
C ARG A 386 4.06 10.11 19.79
N GLY A 387 4.98 10.94 19.32
CA GLY A 387 6.02 11.56 20.15
C GLY A 387 5.50 12.77 20.94
N SER A 388 6.31 13.21 21.92
CA SER A 388 6.05 14.47 22.65
C SER A 388 6.17 15.72 21.77
N ASP A 389 6.89 15.61 20.66
CA ASP A 389 7.04 16.61 19.61
C ASP A 389 7.03 15.88 18.25
N VAL A 390 6.80 16.62 17.16
CA VAL A 390 6.66 16.07 15.80
C VAL A 390 7.93 15.38 15.28
N GLN A 391 9.10 15.79 15.79
CA GLN A 391 10.41 15.20 15.45
C GLN A 391 10.66 13.84 16.12
N TYR A 392 9.82 13.45 17.09
CA TYR A 392 10.00 12.23 17.88
C TYR A 392 9.09 11.09 17.43
N ARG A 393 9.62 9.87 17.54
CA ARG A 393 8.91 8.60 17.31
C ARG A 393 8.36 8.48 15.88
N GLY A 394 7.07 8.74 15.67
CA GLY A 394 6.42 8.79 14.35
C GLY A 394 6.68 7.55 13.49
N TYR A 395 7.04 7.80 12.23
CA TYR A 395 7.26 6.74 11.23
C TYR A 395 8.28 5.68 11.66
N PRO A 396 9.49 6.02 12.16
CA PRO A 396 10.42 5.01 12.68
C PRO A 396 9.82 4.08 13.73
N CYS A 397 8.99 4.60 14.65
CA CYS A 397 8.28 3.77 15.63
C CYS A 397 7.28 2.83 14.93
N GLY A 398 6.45 3.37 14.04
CA GLY A 398 5.43 2.59 13.31
C GLY A 398 6.06 1.49 12.44
N LEU A 399 7.20 1.76 11.81
CA LEU A 399 7.92 0.80 10.99
C LEU A 399 8.49 -0.36 11.81
N TRP A 400 9.04 -0.08 13.01
CA TRP A 400 9.45 -1.15 13.93
C TRP A 400 8.26 -1.98 14.39
N MET A 401 7.13 -1.35 14.75
CA MET A 401 5.90 -2.05 15.12
C MET A 401 5.42 -2.97 13.97
N LEU A 402 5.47 -2.47 12.74
CA LEU A 402 5.10 -3.22 11.54
C LEU A 402 5.99 -4.45 11.32
N PHE A 403 7.32 -4.30 11.39
CA PHE A 403 8.24 -5.44 11.21
C PHE A 403 8.06 -6.50 12.30
N HIS A 404 7.93 -6.09 13.57
CA HIS A 404 7.68 -7.04 14.66
C HIS A 404 6.36 -7.78 14.46
N ALA A 405 5.28 -7.06 14.11
CA ALA A 405 3.98 -7.67 13.88
C ALA A 405 3.98 -8.63 12.68
N ILE A 406 4.68 -8.29 11.57
CA ILE A 406 4.84 -9.18 10.42
C ILE A 406 5.62 -10.44 10.78
N THR A 407 6.74 -10.33 11.50
CA THR A 407 7.54 -11.50 11.89
C THR A 407 6.78 -12.44 12.83
N VAL A 408 6.01 -11.89 13.77
CA VAL A 408 5.11 -12.66 14.63
C VAL A 408 4.00 -13.33 13.82
N ARG A 409 3.36 -12.61 12.90
CA ARG A 409 2.31 -13.14 12.03
C ARG A 409 2.83 -14.26 11.12
N ALA A 410 3.99 -14.07 10.49
CA ALA A 410 4.61 -15.06 9.62
C ALA A 410 4.95 -16.35 10.38
N TYR A 411 5.55 -16.24 11.56
CA TYR A 411 5.81 -17.40 12.42
C TYR A 411 4.51 -18.08 12.87
N ALA A 412 3.47 -17.32 13.25
CA ALA A 412 2.20 -17.88 13.67
C ALA A 412 1.47 -18.63 12.54
N MET A 413 1.56 -18.16 11.30
CA MET A 413 0.89 -18.79 10.15
C MET A 413 1.68 -19.97 9.57
N ASP A 414 2.99 -19.81 9.43
CA ASP A 414 3.82 -20.72 8.64
C ASP A 414 5.01 -21.30 9.40
N GLY A 415 5.33 -20.81 10.60
CA GLY A 415 6.52 -21.22 11.36
C GLY A 415 6.58 -22.70 11.76
N HIS A 416 5.45 -23.41 11.67
CA HIS A 416 5.35 -24.86 11.90
C HIS A 416 5.32 -25.69 10.61
N LYS A 417 5.22 -25.05 9.43
CA LYS A 417 5.13 -25.73 8.14
C LYS A 417 6.51 -26.14 7.64
N GLU A 418 6.57 -27.27 6.96
CA GLU A 418 7.78 -27.72 6.27
C GLU A 418 8.16 -26.71 5.16
N GLY A 419 9.43 -26.31 5.11
CA GLY A 419 9.92 -25.32 4.13
C GLY A 419 9.82 -23.85 4.55
N PHE A 420 9.38 -23.53 5.77
CA PHE A 420 9.42 -22.15 6.28
C PHE A 420 10.87 -21.64 6.44
N ASP A 421 11.21 -20.57 5.71
CA ASP A 421 12.53 -19.93 5.80
C ASP A 421 12.48 -18.61 6.59
N PRO A 422 12.84 -18.61 7.89
CA PRO A 422 12.89 -17.39 8.69
C PRO A 422 13.93 -16.37 8.19
N LYS A 423 14.97 -16.82 7.48
CA LYS A 423 16.01 -15.93 6.92
C LYS A 423 15.46 -15.14 5.75
N ALA A 424 14.64 -15.76 4.90
CA ALA A 424 14.01 -15.08 3.76
C ALA A 424 13.21 -13.86 4.21
N ILE A 425 12.39 -13.99 5.25
CA ILE A 425 11.60 -12.88 5.81
C ILE A 425 12.48 -11.72 6.27
N LEU A 426 13.51 -12.01 7.06
CA LEU A 426 14.43 -10.98 7.57
C LEU A 426 15.26 -10.33 6.44
N ASN A 427 15.64 -11.10 5.43
CA ASN A 427 16.34 -10.59 4.25
C ASN A 427 15.45 -9.67 3.41
N VAL A 428 14.15 -9.95 3.30
CA VAL A 428 13.19 -9.07 2.64
C VAL A 428 13.04 -7.74 3.41
N ILE A 429 12.95 -7.80 4.74
CA ILE A 429 12.94 -6.60 5.60
C ILE A 429 14.24 -5.80 5.40
N ASN A 430 15.39 -6.47 5.44
CA ASN A 430 16.68 -5.81 5.22
C ASN A 430 16.77 -5.19 3.82
N GLY A 431 16.30 -5.87 2.78
CA GLY A 431 16.25 -5.33 1.41
C GLY A 431 15.44 -4.04 1.35
N TYR A 432 14.25 -4.00 1.96
CA TYR A 432 13.50 -2.75 2.06
C TYR A 432 14.28 -1.66 2.81
N VAL A 433 14.88 -1.98 3.96
CA VAL A 433 15.63 -1.02 4.77
C VAL A 433 16.84 -0.45 4.01
N GLN A 434 17.60 -1.27 3.30
CA GLN A 434 18.76 -0.79 2.53
C GLN A 434 18.33 0.08 1.35
N GLU A 435 17.29 -0.32 0.62
CA GLU A 435 16.94 0.31 -0.64
C GLU A 435 16.03 1.53 -0.47
N PHE A 436 15.15 1.57 0.54
CA PHE A 436 14.09 2.57 0.65
C PHE A 436 14.14 3.42 1.91
N PHE A 437 14.57 2.88 3.07
CA PHE A 437 14.47 3.62 4.33
C PHE A 437 15.31 4.90 4.35
N GLY A 438 14.66 6.06 4.53
CA GLY A 438 15.22 7.40 4.36
C GLY A 438 16.50 7.65 5.14
N CYS A 439 16.57 7.24 6.41
CA CYS A 439 17.77 7.39 7.24
C CYS A 439 18.88 6.41 6.81
N ARG A 440 19.81 6.87 5.97
CA ARG A 440 20.88 6.01 5.41
C ARG A 440 21.84 5.49 6.48
N GLU A 441 22.16 6.29 7.49
CA GLU A 441 23.03 5.84 8.59
C GLU A 441 22.33 4.77 9.46
N CYS A 442 21.02 4.91 9.68
CA CYS A 442 20.22 3.90 10.37
C CYS A 442 20.15 2.60 9.55
N ALA A 443 19.92 2.70 8.24
CA ALA A 443 19.89 1.57 7.32
C ALA A 443 21.24 0.82 7.31
N LYS A 444 22.35 1.55 7.25
CA LYS A 444 23.71 0.98 7.33
C LYS A 444 23.94 0.23 8.65
N HIS A 445 23.52 0.78 9.78
CA HIS A 445 23.61 0.10 11.08
C HIS A 445 22.75 -1.16 11.14
N PHE A 446 21.53 -1.10 10.62
CA PHE A 446 20.66 -2.28 10.51
C PHE A 446 21.31 -3.36 9.62
N GLY A 447 21.90 -2.96 8.48
CA GLY A 447 22.61 -3.83 7.54
C GLY A 447 23.81 -4.56 8.15
N LYS A 448 24.58 -3.89 9.02
CA LYS A 448 25.66 -4.55 9.81
C LYS A 448 25.12 -5.65 10.72
N GLY A 449 23.93 -5.45 11.29
CA GLY A 449 23.21 -6.50 12.02
C GLY A 449 22.78 -7.62 11.08
N ALA A 450 22.11 -7.26 9.98
CA ALA A 450 21.55 -8.18 8.99
C ALA A 450 22.60 -9.11 8.35
N ALA A 451 23.86 -8.67 8.24
CA ALA A 451 24.98 -9.52 7.80
C ALA A 451 25.16 -10.79 8.65
N LYS A 452 24.64 -10.82 9.87
CA LYS A 452 24.70 -11.97 10.79
C LYS A 452 23.46 -12.87 10.73
N ILE A 453 22.45 -12.58 9.92
CA ILE A 453 21.19 -13.37 9.83
C ILE A 453 21.50 -14.85 9.55
N ASN A 454 22.38 -15.14 8.60
CA ASN A 454 22.71 -16.52 8.23
C ASN A 454 23.34 -17.33 9.37
N GLN A 455 23.99 -16.66 10.32
CA GLN A 455 24.66 -17.27 11.48
C GLN A 455 23.73 -17.34 12.70
N GLU A 456 22.96 -16.28 12.96
CA GLU A 456 22.15 -16.14 14.18
C GLU A 456 20.72 -16.74 14.06
N VAL A 457 20.23 -17.02 12.85
CA VAL A 457 18.84 -17.46 12.61
C VAL A 457 18.82 -18.92 12.14
N THR A 458 18.76 -19.83 13.11
CA THR A 458 18.80 -21.29 12.88
C THR A 458 17.47 -22.02 13.05
N GLU A 459 16.49 -21.41 13.73
CA GLU A 459 15.21 -22.03 14.08
C GLU A 459 14.05 -21.10 13.65
N PRO A 460 12.85 -21.62 13.35
CA PRO A 460 11.73 -20.80 12.90
C PRO A 460 11.41 -19.59 13.79
N GLN A 461 11.41 -19.76 15.12
CA GLN A 461 11.16 -18.66 16.09
C GLN A 461 12.25 -17.59 16.11
N HIS A 462 13.45 -17.87 15.58
CA HIS A 462 14.52 -16.88 15.53
C HIS A 462 14.17 -15.68 14.63
N VAL A 463 13.19 -15.79 13.74
CA VAL A 463 12.65 -14.64 12.99
C VAL A 463 12.17 -13.52 13.92
N ILE A 464 11.51 -13.87 15.03
CA ILE A 464 11.00 -12.92 16.03
C ILE A 464 12.13 -12.45 16.93
N LEU A 465 12.88 -13.40 17.51
CA LEU A 465 13.90 -13.09 18.52
C LEU A 465 15.08 -12.32 17.95
N TRP A 466 15.47 -12.55 16.69
CA TRP A 466 16.54 -11.82 16.05
C TRP A 466 16.17 -10.34 15.87
N LEU A 467 14.96 -10.07 15.37
CA LEU A 467 14.49 -8.70 15.17
C LEU A 467 14.38 -7.96 16.51
N TRP A 468 13.91 -8.65 17.57
CA TRP A 468 13.87 -8.12 18.93
C TRP A 468 15.27 -7.78 19.47
N LYS A 469 16.24 -8.68 19.35
CA LYS A 469 17.64 -8.43 19.74
C LYS A 469 18.20 -7.22 18.99
N SER A 470 17.97 -7.15 17.68
CA SER A 470 18.39 -6.04 16.84
C SER A 470 17.77 -4.71 17.28
N HIS A 471 16.48 -4.69 17.60
CA HIS A 471 15.80 -3.49 18.11
C HIS A 471 16.36 -3.04 19.47
N ASN A 472 16.66 -3.98 20.37
CA ASN A 472 17.26 -3.65 21.67
C ASN A 472 18.70 -3.14 21.58
N ARG A 473 19.49 -3.60 20.60
CA ARG A 473 20.80 -3.00 20.27
C ARG A 473 20.63 -1.54 19.82
N ALA A 474 19.62 -1.26 18.99
CA ALA A 474 19.30 0.11 18.58
C ALA A 474 18.86 0.98 19.76
N ASN A 475 18.02 0.47 20.66
CA ASN A 475 17.64 1.17 21.89
C ASN A 475 18.86 1.52 22.75
N SER A 476 19.81 0.60 22.89
CA SER A 476 21.05 0.88 23.63
C SER A 476 21.90 1.97 22.96
N PHE A 477 21.98 1.98 21.63
CA PHE A 477 22.75 2.95 20.87
C PHE A 477 22.14 4.35 20.89
N LEU A 478 20.80 4.44 20.87
CA LEU A 478 20.06 5.71 20.83
C LEU A 478 19.74 6.27 22.23
N LYS A 479 20.06 5.54 23.30
CA LYS A 479 19.76 6.01 24.66
C LYS A 479 20.50 7.30 24.97
N GLY A 480 19.76 8.34 25.33
CA GLY A 480 20.30 9.65 25.68
C GLY A 480 20.67 10.54 24.50
N THR A 481 20.53 10.10 23.24
CA THR A 481 20.78 10.94 22.04
C THR A 481 19.66 11.96 21.83
N LEU A 482 19.85 12.99 21.01
CA LEU A 482 18.81 14.05 20.82
C LEU A 482 17.49 13.53 20.27
N THR A 483 17.51 12.38 19.60
CA THR A 483 16.34 11.61 19.13
C THR A 483 15.62 10.79 20.19
N ASP A 484 16.17 10.68 21.40
CA ASP A 484 15.55 9.99 22.53
C ASP A 484 14.45 10.89 23.12
N ASP A 485 13.19 10.53 22.83
CA ASP A 485 12.03 11.30 23.27
C ASP A 485 12.00 11.33 24.80
N PRO A 486 12.05 12.52 25.45
CA PRO A 486 12.08 12.62 26.90
C PRO A 486 10.85 11.99 27.58
N SER A 487 9.73 11.88 26.87
CA SER A 487 8.50 11.24 27.34
C SER A 487 8.50 9.71 27.18
N HIS A 488 9.39 9.16 26.36
CA HIS A 488 9.53 7.72 26.07
C HIS A 488 11.01 7.33 25.95
N PRO A 489 11.77 7.39 27.07
CA PRO A 489 13.22 7.15 27.04
C PRO A 489 13.55 5.75 26.54
N LYS A 490 14.63 5.61 25.75
CA LYS A 490 15.08 4.30 25.25
C LYS A 490 15.48 3.39 26.41
N VAL A 491 14.77 2.27 26.50
CA VAL A 491 15.01 1.20 27.47
C VAL A 491 15.14 -0.13 26.77
N GLN A 492 15.68 -1.11 27.47
CA GLN A 492 15.69 -2.49 27.00
C GLN A 492 14.28 -3.07 27.14
N PHE A 493 13.65 -3.40 26.02
CA PHE A 493 12.25 -3.83 25.92
C PHE A 493 12.12 -5.36 25.90
N PRO A 494 11.09 -5.96 26.53
CA PRO A 494 10.13 -5.31 27.44
C PRO A 494 10.78 -4.91 28.76
N THR A 495 10.19 -3.91 29.42
CA THR A 495 10.57 -3.56 30.79
C THR A 495 10.07 -4.63 31.77
N LYS A 496 10.59 -4.62 33.00
CA LYS A 496 10.18 -5.60 34.03
C LYS A 496 8.71 -5.43 34.42
N GLU A 497 8.18 -4.22 34.30
CA GLU A 497 6.77 -3.92 34.55
C GLU A 497 5.86 -4.50 33.47
N LEU A 498 6.30 -4.48 32.20
CA LEU A 498 5.55 -5.04 31.08
C LEU A 498 5.61 -6.57 31.02
N CYS A 499 6.76 -7.16 31.36
CA CYS A 499 6.93 -8.61 31.40
C CYS A 499 7.82 -9.02 32.59
N PRO A 500 7.22 -9.25 33.78
CA PRO A 500 7.98 -9.64 34.97
C PRO A 500 8.75 -10.96 34.80
N LYS A 501 8.23 -11.89 33.98
CA LYS A 501 8.84 -13.20 33.72
C LYS A 501 9.95 -13.19 32.67
N CYS A 502 10.08 -12.12 31.89
CA CYS A 502 11.08 -12.02 30.84
C CYS A 502 12.51 -11.86 31.37
N ARG A 503 12.66 -11.59 32.67
CA ARG A 503 13.96 -11.48 33.35
C ARG A 503 14.04 -12.41 34.55
N ASP A 504 15.17 -13.06 34.73
CA ASP A 504 15.48 -13.83 35.95
C ASP A 504 15.78 -12.88 37.13
N VAL A 505 16.11 -13.47 38.28
CA VAL A 505 16.38 -12.70 39.51
C VAL A 505 17.68 -11.88 39.40
N GLU A 506 18.61 -12.33 38.56
CA GLU A 506 19.86 -11.65 38.20
C GLU A 506 19.68 -10.56 37.11
N GLY A 507 18.52 -10.51 36.47
CA GLY A 507 18.17 -9.53 35.44
C GLY A 507 18.50 -9.94 33.99
N ASN A 508 18.94 -11.18 33.75
CA ASN A 508 19.20 -11.75 32.43
C ASN A 508 17.89 -12.13 31.72
N TRP A 509 17.93 -12.18 30.39
CA TRP A 509 16.77 -12.50 29.57
C TRP A 509 16.40 -13.98 29.61
N VAL A 510 15.13 -14.27 29.91
CA VAL A 510 14.53 -15.60 29.79
C VAL A 510 13.87 -15.71 28.41
N LEU A 511 14.61 -16.21 27.41
CA LEU A 511 14.20 -16.17 25.99
C LEU A 511 12.82 -16.79 25.69
N PRO A 512 12.41 -17.94 26.29
CA PRO A 512 11.08 -18.48 26.06
C PRO A 512 9.95 -17.54 26.53
N GLU A 513 10.12 -16.89 27.69
CA GLU A 513 9.15 -15.93 28.22
C GLU A 513 9.12 -14.65 27.38
N VAL A 514 10.28 -14.20 26.88
CA VAL A 514 10.39 -13.09 25.92
C VAL A 514 9.64 -13.44 24.63
N LEU A 515 9.85 -14.63 24.08
CA LEU A 515 9.16 -15.08 22.87
C LEU A 515 7.64 -15.10 23.08
N GLY A 516 7.17 -15.64 24.21
CA GLY A 516 5.75 -15.63 24.58
C GLY A 516 5.18 -14.21 24.63
N PHE A 517 5.86 -13.32 25.36
CA PHE A 517 5.46 -11.91 25.45
C PHE A 517 5.40 -11.23 24.08
N LEU A 518 6.39 -11.42 23.21
CA LEU A 518 6.41 -10.79 21.89
C LEU A 518 5.27 -11.29 21.00
N LYS A 519 4.98 -12.59 21.04
CA LYS A 519 3.83 -13.17 20.33
C LYS A 519 2.51 -12.56 20.79
N ASP A 520 2.36 -12.34 22.09
CA ASP A 520 1.14 -11.73 22.64
C ASP A 520 1.05 -10.23 22.32
N PHE A 521 2.14 -9.49 22.55
CA PHE A 521 2.20 -8.03 22.36
C PHE A 521 1.99 -7.62 20.90
N TYR A 522 2.59 -8.34 19.96
CA TYR A 522 2.49 -8.04 18.53
C TYR A 522 1.42 -8.87 17.80
N GLY A 523 0.80 -9.85 18.46
CA GLY A 523 -0.21 -10.72 17.89
C GLY A 523 -1.65 -10.22 18.03
N GLN A 524 -1.92 -9.23 18.89
CA GLN A 524 -3.26 -8.66 19.11
C GLN A 524 -3.25 -7.14 18.84
N SER A 525 -3.97 -6.68 17.83
CA SER A 525 -4.21 -5.26 17.58
C SER A 525 -5.38 -4.78 18.44
N SER A 526 -5.19 -3.81 19.33
CA SER A 526 -6.32 -3.17 20.03
C SER A 526 -7.06 -2.25 19.07
N THR A 527 -8.25 -2.60 18.62
CA THR A 527 -9.06 -1.72 17.76
C THR A 527 -9.86 -0.73 18.62
N ASN A 528 -9.54 0.56 18.48
CA ASN A 528 -10.32 1.69 19.02
C ASN A 528 -11.17 2.39 17.93
N GLU A 529 -11.35 1.77 16.76
CA GLU A 529 -12.44 2.17 15.86
C GLU A 529 -13.76 1.63 16.45
N PRO A 530 -14.85 2.40 16.47
CA PRO A 530 -16.18 1.88 16.80
C PRO A 530 -16.62 0.98 15.64
N ASP A 531 -16.06 -0.22 15.59
CA ASP A 531 -16.58 -1.33 14.83
C ASP A 531 -17.98 -1.59 15.38
N ARG A 532 -19.01 -1.25 14.60
CA ARG A 532 -20.34 -1.85 14.75
C ARG A 532 -20.32 -3.32 14.27
N ILE A 533 -19.29 -4.08 14.65
CA ILE A 533 -19.16 -5.50 14.38
C ILE A 533 -18.65 -6.19 15.65
N ASN A 534 -19.52 -7.07 16.14
CA ASN A 534 -19.40 -7.92 17.32
C ASN A 534 -18.05 -8.70 17.31
N PRO A 535 -17.36 -8.92 18.46
CA PRO A 535 -16.08 -9.65 18.55
C PRO A 535 -16.09 -11.14 18.12
N LYS A 536 -17.11 -11.59 17.39
CA LYS A 536 -17.26 -12.95 16.85
C LYS A 536 -16.77 -13.12 15.42
N PHE A 537 -16.31 -12.06 14.76
CA PHE A 537 -15.84 -12.10 13.38
C PHE A 537 -14.31 -12.03 13.32
N ARG A 538 -13.64 -13.08 13.80
CA ARG A 538 -12.29 -13.41 13.35
C ARG A 538 -12.36 -13.98 11.93
N PRO A 539 -11.33 -13.84 11.09
CA PRO A 539 -11.22 -14.63 9.87
C PRO A 539 -11.13 -16.12 10.23
N ILE A 540 -12.14 -16.89 9.88
CA ILE A 540 -12.15 -18.36 9.98
C ILE A 540 -11.30 -18.93 8.83
N LEU A 541 -10.01 -18.58 8.77
CA LEU A 541 -9.07 -19.17 7.82
C LEU A 541 -7.66 -19.40 8.40
N ALA A 542 -7.46 -19.18 9.71
CA ALA A 542 -6.28 -19.68 10.42
C ALA A 542 -6.65 -19.91 11.89
N SER A 543 -6.47 -21.14 12.38
CA SER A 543 -6.94 -21.68 13.67
C SER A 543 -8.45 -21.96 13.75
N ASP A 544 -8.86 -23.08 13.16
CA ASP A 544 -9.77 -24.03 13.82
C ASP A 544 -9.89 -25.31 12.97
N ASP A 545 -8.88 -26.18 13.07
CA ASP A 545 -9.15 -27.63 12.99
C ASP A 545 -10.23 -28.03 14.02
N HIS A 546 -10.47 -27.19 15.03
CA HIS A 546 -11.43 -27.43 16.08
C HIS A 546 -12.91 -27.22 15.71
N LEU A 547 -13.25 -26.43 14.68
CA LEU A 547 -14.64 -26.34 14.16
C LEU A 547 -14.95 -27.48 13.18
N LEU A 548 -13.93 -27.94 12.43
CA LEU A 548 -13.94 -29.19 11.66
C LEU A 548 -13.93 -30.44 12.56
N GLU A 549 -13.35 -30.37 13.76
CA GLU A 549 -13.32 -31.49 14.71
C GLU A 549 -14.52 -31.53 15.67
N LYS A 550 -15.06 -30.40 16.14
CA LYS A 550 -16.24 -30.39 17.03
C LYS A 550 -17.57 -30.64 16.32
N SER A 551 -17.58 -30.65 14.98
CA SER A 551 -18.74 -31.04 14.17
C SER A 551 -18.71 -32.53 13.77
N LYS A 552 -17.69 -33.31 14.19
CA LYS A 552 -17.60 -34.78 13.97
C LYS A 552 -18.63 -35.60 14.78
N SER A 553 -19.76 -35.03 15.18
CA SER A 553 -20.89 -35.77 15.73
C SER A 553 -22.22 -35.39 15.05
N LYS A 554 -22.39 -35.86 13.81
CA LYS A 554 -23.59 -36.53 13.26
C LYS A 554 -23.48 -36.60 11.73
N THR A 555 -23.30 -37.82 11.19
CA THR A 555 -23.66 -38.29 9.83
C THR A 555 -23.31 -37.34 8.65
N SER A 556 -22.11 -37.37 8.07
CA SER A 556 -21.72 -38.16 6.87
C SER A 556 -22.50 -37.87 5.56
N SER A 557 -22.27 -36.71 4.91
CA SER A 557 -22.42 -36.54 3.43
C SER A 557 -21.99 -35.16 2.90
N ASP A 558 -21.97 -34.09 3.70
CA ASP A 558 -21.84 -32.71 3.18
C ASP A 558 -20.41 -32.21 2.91
N TRP A 559 -19.38 -33.02 3.16
CA TRP A 559 -17.98 -32.52 3.11
C TRP A 559 -17.30 -32.60 1.74
N SER A 560 -17.89 -33.30 0.76
CA SER A 560 -17.32 -33.43 -0.59
C SER A 560 -17.33 -32.10 -1.36
N ILE A 561 -18.26 -31.20 -1.04
CA ILE A 561 -18.40 -29.89 -1.69
C ILE A 561 -17.20 -28.98 -1.43
N PHE A 562 -16.55 -29.08 -0.27
CA PHE A 562 -15.37 -28.31 0.08
C PHE A 562 -14.14 -28.69 -0.76
N ASN A 563 -14.13 -29.88 -1.39
CA ASN A 563 -13.05 -30.26 -2.32
C ASN A 563 -13.05 -29.42 -3.60
N LEU A 564 -14.15 -28.71 -3.90
CA LEU A 564 -14.25 -27.80 -5.03
C LEU A 564 -13.67 -26.42 -4.72
N PHE A 565 -13.35 -26.13 -3.45
CA PHE A 565 -12.84 -24.84 -3.03
C PHE A 565 -11.43 -24.61 -3.58
N GLY A 566 -11.13 -23.36 -3.92
CA GLY A 566 -9.77 -22.95 -4.27
C GLY A 566 -9.23 -23.56 -5.57
N ARG A 567 -10.08 -24.12 -6.44
CA ARG A 567 -9.66 -24.67 -7.75
C ARG A 567 -9.16 -23.59 -8.72
N GLY A 568 -9.48 -22.32 -8.48
CA GLY A 568 -8.91 -21.19 -9.22
C GLY A 568 -9.22 -21.21 -10.72
N LEU A 569 -10.38 -21.74 -11.12
CA LEU A 569 -10.74 -21.90 -12.54
C LEU A 569 -10.89 -20.55 -13.26
N LEU A 570 -11.13 -19.46 -12.54
CA LEU A 570 -11.15 -18.11 -13.11
C LEU A 570 -9.75 -17.51 -13.32
N GLN A 571 -8.71 -18.13 -12.76
CA GLN A 571 -7.32 -17.65 -12.81
C GLN A 571 -6.39 -18.59 -13.62
N SER A 572 -6.76 -19.85 -13.77
CA SER A 572 -5.97 -20.87 -14.49
C SER A 572 -5.86 -20.59 -16.00
N SER A 573 -4.65 -20.63 -16.56
CA SER A 573 -4.35 -20.36 -17.97
C SER A 573 -5.03 -21.32 -18.95
N GLY A 574 -5.22 -22.58 -18.57
CA GLY A 574 -5.91 -23.59 -19.37
C GLY A 574 -7.42 -23.68 -19.12
N SER A 575 -8.00 -22.69 -18.44
CA SER A 575 -9.44 -22.67 -18.17
C SER A 575 -10.19 -21.81 -19.19
N PRO A 576 -11.21 -22.35 -19.87
CA PRO A 576 -12.11 -21.55 -20.71
C PRO A 576 -12.85 -20.45 -19.93
N LEU A 577 -13.09 -20.64 -18.61
CA LEU A 577 -13.78 -19.64 -17.78
C LEU A 577 -12.92 -18.39 -17.58
N ARG A 578 -11.59 -18.55 -17.47
CA ARG A 578 -10.65 -17.42 -17.46
C ARG A 578 -10.74 -16.62 -18.74
N LEU A 579 -10.81 -17.28 -19.90
CA LEU A 579 -10.90 -16.59 -21.19
C LEU A 579 -12.15 -15.73 -21.30
N ILE A 580 -13.31 -16.26 -20.87
CA ILE A 580 -14.56 -15.50 -20.88
C ILE A 580 -14.50 -14.33 -19.91
N LYS A 581 -14.01 -14.55 -18.68
CA LYS A 581 -13.82 -13.48 -17.70
C LYS A 581 -13.02 -12.32 -18.31
N LEU A 582 -11.89 -12.61 -18.96
CA LEU A 582 -11.05 -11.60 -19.59
C LEU A 582 -11.75 -10.88 -20.76
N ARG A 583 -12.51 -11.60 -21.60
CA ARG A 583 -13.29 -10.97 -22.68
C ARG A 583 -14.37 -10.03 -22.15
N ILE A 584 -15.05 -10.40 -21.06
CA ILE A 584 -16.04 -9.53 -20.42
C ILE A 584 -15.34 -8.29 -19.86
N ILE A 585 -14.20 -8.45 -19.16
CA ILE A 585 -13.43 -7.33 -18.62
C ILE A 585 -12.98 -6.37 -19.73
N ASP A 586 -12.48 -6.89 -20.86
CA ASP A 586 -12.10 -6.08 -22.02
C ASP A 586 -13.29 -5.25 -22.52
N TYR A 587 -14.46 -5.87 -22.70
CA TYR A 587 -15.66 -5.17 -23.12
C TYR A 587 -16.00 -4.01 -22.16
N PHE A 588 -16.00 -4.25 -20.85
CA PHE A 588 -16.32 -3.20 -19.87
C PHE A 588 -15.24 -2.10 -19.83
N ASN A 589 -13.96 -2.45 -19.95
CA ASN A 589 -12.87 -1.48 -20.01
C ASN A 589 -12.92 -0.63 -21.28
N GLU A 590 -13.36 -1.20 -22.40
CA GLU A 590 -13.52 -0.51 -23.67
C GLU A 590 -14.74 0.44 -23.65
N GLN A 591 -15.89 -0.02 -23.12
CA GLN A 591 -17.14 0.74 -23.11
C GLN A 591 -17.22 1.79 -21.99
N PHE A 592 -16.62 1.54 -20.83
CA PHE A 592 -16.79 2.38 -19.64
C PHE A 592 -15.46 2.95 -19.18
N LYS A 593 -15.18 4.18 -19.61
CA LYS A 593 -14.00 4.95 -19.23
C LYS A 593 -14.39 6.26 -18.57
N ASN A 594 -13.62 6.69 -17.59
CA ASN A 594 -13.76 8.04 -17.04
C ASN A 594 -13.20 9.10 -18.01
N SER A 595 -13.31 10.38 -17.64
CA SER A 595 -12.80 11.52 -18.44
C SER A 595 -11.30 11.46 -18.75
N SER A 596 -10.53 10.67 -17.98
CA SER A 596 -9.10 10.47 -18.15
C SER A 596 -8.75 9.22 -18.96
N GLY A 597 -9.77 8.48 -19.45
CA GLY A 597 -9.58 7.25 -20.23
C GLY A 597 -9.39 5.98 -19.39
N ASN A 598 -9.51 6.05 -18.06
CA ASN A 598 -9.31 4.90 -17.17
C ASN A 598 -10.59 4.05 -17.07
N PRO A 599 -10.46 2.71 -16.97
CA PRO A 599 -11.62 1.82 -16.78
C PRO A 599 -12.43 2.15 -15.52
N LEU A 600 -13.75 2.13 -15.65
CA LEU A 600 -14.69 2.48 -14.59
C LEU A 600 -15.11 1.28 -13.70
N PHE A 601 -14.96 0.04 -14.19
CA PHE A 601 -15.46 -1.17 -13.54
C PHE A 601 -14.31 -1.99 -12.93
N PRO A 602 -13.95 -1.78 -11.65
CA PRO A 602 -13.03 -2.66 -10.93
C PRO A 602 -13.58 -4.10 -10.85
N LEU A 603 -12.68 -5.08 -11.00
CA LEU A 603 -12.96 -6.51 -10.83
C LEU A 603 -12.68 -6.96 -9.40
N PHE A 604 -13.64 -7.68 -8.81
CA PHE A 604 -13.48 -8.38 -7.54
C PHE A 604 -13.68 -9.89 -7.75
N ASP A 605 -12.59 -10.66 -7.77
CA ASP A 605 -12.61 -12.11 -8.00
C ASP A 605 -11.97 -12.97 -6.90
N PHE A 606 -11.94 -12.42 -5.69
CA PHE A 606 -11.20 -12.96 -4.53
C PHE A 606 -12.05 -13.10 -3.26
N PHE A 607 -13.37 -12.91 -3.33
CA PHE A 607 -14.23 -13.05 -2.14
C PHE A 607 -14.35 -14.51 -1.70
N ASP A 608 -14.39 -14.72 -0.38
CA ASP A 608 -14.68 -16.01 0.22
C ASP A 608 -16.10 -16.47 -0.17
N PRO A 609 -16.30 -17.73 -0.62
CA PRO A 609 -17.63 -18.24 -0.92
C PRO A 609 -18.51 -18.44 0.32
N VAL A 610 -17.95 -18.50 1.52
CA VAL A 610 -18.71 -18.55 2.77
C VAL A 610 -19.19 -17.16 3.14
N VAL A 611 -20.50 -16.96 3.09
CA VAL A 611 -21.17 -15.68 3.37
C VAL A 611 -22.26 -15.86 4.42
N SER A 612 -22.60 -14.79 5.12
CA SER A 612 -23.73 -14.81 6.04
C SER A 612 -25.06 -14.95 5.31
N ILE A 613 -26.08 -15.50 5.99
CA ILE A 613 -27.46 -15.51 5.49
C ILE A 613 -27.92 -14.09 5.11
N ARG A 614 -27.45 -13.09 5.87
CA ARG A 614 -27.76 -11.69 5.62
C ARG A 614 -27.24 -11.23 4.26
N GLU A 615 -25.97 -11.50 3.96
CA GLU A 615 -25.34 -11.10 2.69
C GLU A 615 -25.95 -11.85 1.50
N ASN A 616 -26.19 -13.15 1.63
CA ASN A 616 -26.72 -13.94 0.53
C ASN A 616 -28.21 -13.70 0.26
N PHE A 617 -28.98 -13.26 1.26
CA PHE A 617 -30.44 -13.19 1.10
C PHE A 617 -31.06 -11.90 1.63
N ASP A 618 -30.82 -11.54 2.90
CA ASP A 618 -31.56 -10.43 3.53
C ASP A 618 -31.21 -9.07 2.93
N SER A 619 -29.93 -8.82 2.61
CA SER A 619 -29.47 -7.57 2.00
C SER A 619 -29.99 -7.39 0.57
N LEU A 620 -30.43 -8.49 -0.05
CA LEU A 620 -31.05 -8.57 -1.37
C LEU A 620 -32.58 -8.66 -1.29
N LEU A 621 -33.16 -8.37 -0.12
CA LEU A 621 -34.62 -8.35 0.11
C LEU A 621 -35.32 -9.68 -0.18
N VAL A 622 -34.58 -10.80 -0.22
CA VAL A 622 -35.16 -12.12 -0.42
C VAL A 622 -36.06 -12.44 0.77
N PRO A 623 -37.34 -12.80 0.61
CA PRO A 623 -38.21 -13.12 1.73
C PRO A 623 -37.72 -14.34 2.54
N SER A 624 -37.99 -14.38 3.84
CA SER A 624 -37.58 -15.48 4.73
C SER A 624 -38.20 -16.83 4.36
N GLY A 625 -39.39 -16.85 3.77
CA GLY A 625 -40.06 -18.04 3.25
C GLY A 625 -39.79 -18.35 1.78
N HIS A 626 -38.83 -17.66 1.13
CA HIS A 626 -38.54 -17.86 -0.28
C HIS A 626 -37.86 -19.21 -0.54
N VAL A 627 -38.22 -19.88 -1.65
CA VAL A 627 -37.75 -21.23 -1.98
C VAL A 627 -36.22 -21.34 -2.04
N CYS A 628 -35.52 -20.31 -2.53
CA CYS A 628 -34.05 -20.33 -2.60
C CYS A 628 -33.36 -20.42 -1.22
N ARG A 629 -34.04 -20.07 -0.12
CA ARG A 629 -33.52 -20.28 1.24
C ARG A 629 -33.70 -21.71 1.73
N SER A 630 -34.40 -22.57 0.98
CA SER A 630 -34.62 -23.96 1.37
C SER A 630 -33.28 -24.68 1.53
N PRO A 631 -33.09 -25.48 2.60
CA PRO A 631 -31.95 -26.39 2.70
C PRO A 631 -31.88 -27.39 1.55
N SER A 632 -32.96 -27.61 0.78
CA SER A 632 -32.94 -28.44 -0.42
C SER A 632 -32.14 -27.85 -1.57
N ASP A 633 -31.96 -26.52 -1.60
CA ASP A 633 -31.42 -25.76 -2.73
C ASP A 633 -30.11 -25.02 -2.36
N THR A 634 -29.88 -24.79 -1.06
CA THR A 634 -28.73 -24.05 -0.52
C THR A 634 -27.87 -24.91 0.39
N TYR A 635 -26.54 -24.80 0.22
CA TYR A 635 -25.57 -25.39 1.14
C TYR A 635 -25.39 -24.48 2.38
N TYR A 636 -26.02 -24.87 3.49
CA TYR A 636 -25.84 -24.21 4.79
C TYR A 636 -24.59 -24.75 5.50
N VAL A 637 -23.66 -23.85 5.84
CA VAL A 637 -22.49 -24.19 6.66
C VAL A 637 -22.92 -24.35 8.12
N ASN A 638 -23.78 -23.45 8.58
CA ASN A 638 -24.47 -23.52 9.86
C ASN A 638 -25.71 -22.60 9.82
N LYS A 639 -26.32 -22.35 10.98
CA LYS A 639 -27.53 -21.51 11.10
C LYS A 639 -27.34 -20.04 10.71
N ASP A 640 -26.11 -19.55 10.61
CA ASP A 640 -25.78 -18.14 10.37
C ASP A 640 -25.06 -17.94 9.01
N TYR A 641 -24.50 -18.99 8.42
CA TYR A 641 -23.65 -18.94 7.21
C TYR A 641 -24.03 -19.98 6.16
N VAL A 642 -23.86 -19.59 4.90
CA VAL A 642 -24.10 -20.41 3.70
C VAL A 642 -22.90 -20.33 2.76
N LEU A 643 -22.81 -21.29 1.85
CA LEU A 643 -22.04 -21.07 0.63
C LEU A 643 -22.86 -20.18 -0.29
N ARG A 644 -22.28 -19.11 -0.82
CA ARG A 644 -23.00 -18.12 -1.63
C ARG A 644 -23.66 -18.81 -2.82
N THR A 645 -24.96 -18.58 -3.00
CA THR A 645 -25.73 -19.17 -4.10
C THR A 645 -25.64 -18.33 -5.38
N HIS A 646 -25.12 -17.11 -5.26
CA HIS A 646 -24.90 -16.18 -6.36
C HIS A 646 -23.92 -15.07 -5.98
N THR A 647 -23.23 -14.49 -6.97
CA THR A 647 -22.31 -13.35 -6.78
C THR A 647 -23.01 -12.08 -6.29
N SER A 648 -24.34 -11.98 -6.46
CA SER A 648 -25.15 -10.88 -5.94
C SER A 648 -25.04 -10.70 -4.41
N ALA A 649 -24.59 -11.73 -3.68
CA ALA A 649 -24.36 -11.67 -2.23
C ALA A 649 -23.38 -10.55 -1.81
N HIS A 650 -22.57 -10.05 -2.74
CA HIS A 650 -21.59 -8.99 -2.50
C HIS A 650 -22.07 -7.59 -2.94
N GLN A 651 -23.26 -7.46 -3.53
CA GLN A 651 -23.74 -6.17 -4.05
C GLN A 651 -23.85 -5.10 -2.96
N SER A 652 -24.65 -5.37 -1.93
CA SER A 652 -24.95 -4.37 -0.88
C SER A 652 -23.69 -3.92 -0.16
N GLU A 653 -22.75 -4.84 0.02
CA GLU A 653 -21.50 -4.59 0.71
C GLU A 653 -20.55 -3.68 -0.11
N LEU A 654 -20.44 -3.95 -1.41
CA LEU A 654 -19.63 -3.13 -2.33
C LEU A 654 -20.25 -1.74 -2.55
N ILE A 655 -21.57 -1.65 -2.68
CA ILE A 655 -22.26 -0.35 -2.76
C ILE A 655 -22.04 0.44 -1.47
N ASN A 656 -22.15 -0.20 -0.30
CA ASN A 656 -21.91 0.42 0.99
C ASN A 656 -20.46 0.89 1.20
N SER A 657 -19.51 0.37 0.42
CA SER A 657 -18.13 0.87 0.40
C SER A 657 -17.93 2.14 -0.44
N GLY A 658 -18.98 2.64 -1.10
CA GLY A 658 -18.97 3.85 -1.92
C GLY A 658 -18.72 3.59 -3.41
N LEU A 659 -18.71 2.33 -3.86
CA LEU A 659 -18.51 1.99 -5.26
C LEU A 659 -19.78 2.22 -6.08
N ASN A 660 -19.64 2.94 -7.19
CA ASN A 660 -20.73 3.19 -8.14
C ASN A 660 -20.75 2.20 -9.31
N SER A 661 -19.64 1.53 -9.56
CA SER A 661 -19.50 0.57 -10.66
C SER A 661 -18.54 -0.51 -10.22
N PHE A 662 -18.88 -1.76 -10.47
CA PHE A 662 -18.00 -2.88 -10.18
C PHE A 662 -18.45 -4.16 -10.88
N ILE A 663 -17.51 -5.07 -11.02
CA ILE A 663 -17.73 -6.43 -11.46
C ILE A 663 -17.30 -7.38 -10.34
N VAL A 664 -18.12 -8.38 -10.04
CA VAL A 664 -17.76 -9.48 -9.13
C VAL A 664 -17.66 -10.77 -9.93
N ALA A 665 -16.64 -11.58 -9.74
CA ALA A 665 -16.56 -12.91 -10.34
C ALA A 665 -16.24 -13.95 -9.27
N GLY A 666 -16.90 -15.10 -9.30
CA GLY A 666 -16.63 -16.11 -8.29
C GLY A 666 -17.39 -17.40 -8.51
N ASP A 667 -16.89 -18.44 -7.86
CA ASP A 667 -17.58 -19.71 -7.66
C ASP A 667 -18.80 -19.53 -6.75
N VAL A 668 -19.90 -20.16 -7.11
CA VAL A 668 -21.19 -20.14 -6.40
C VAL A 668 -21.71 -21.56 -6.28
N TYR A 669 -22.49 -21.82 -5.24
CA TYR A 669 -22.82 -23.17 -4.79
C TYR A 669 -24.33 -23.35 -4.69
N ARG A 670 -24.85 -24.40 -5.32
CA ARG A 670 -26.29 -24.74 -5.30
C ARG A 670 -26.50 -26.24 -5.22
N ARG A 671 -27.49 -26.66 -4.44
CA ARG A 671 -27.95 -28.05 -4.43
C ARG A 671 -28.93 -28.21 -5.59
N ASP A 672 -28.54 -29.01 -6.59
CA ASP A 672 -29.31 -29.16 -7.82
C ASP A 672 -29.18 -30.59 -8.39
N GLU A 673 -29.93 -30.88 -9.46
CA GLU A 673 -29.92 -32.14 -10.21
C GLU A 673 -28.51 -32.48 -10.76
N ILE A 674 -28.28 -33.76 -11.07
CA ILE A 674 -27.02 -34.23 -11.68
C ILE A 674 -27.26 -34.49 -13.16
N ASP A 675 -26.89 -33.54 -13.99
CA ASP A 675 -26.90 -33.69 -15.44
C ASP A 675 -25.71 -32.95 -16.10
N ARG A 676 -25.70 -32.89 -17.43
CA ARG A 676 -24.61 -32.27 -18.21
C ARG A 676 -24.54 -30.73 -18.10
N ASN A 677 -25.56 -30.08 -17.56
CA ASN A 677 -25.66 -28.62 -17.42
C ASN A 677 -25.65 -28.16 -15.95
N HIS A 678 -25.86 -29.06 -15.00
CA HIS A 678 -25.94 -28.77 -13.57
C HIS A 678 -24.77 -29.40 -12.80
N TYR A 679 -24.02 -28.55 -12.10
CA TYR A 679 -22.92 -28.93 -11.22
C TYR A 679 -23.06 -28.17 -9.89
N PRO A 680 -22.72 -28.78 -8.74
CA PRO A 680 -23.00 -28.18 -7.43
C PRO A 680 -22.17 -26.93 -7.15
N CYS A 681 -21.09 -26.72 -7.91
CA CYS A 681 -20.32 -25.49 -7.97
C CYS A 681 -20.22 -25.02 -9.42
N PHE A 682 -20.50 -23.76 -9.67
CA PHE A 682 -20.31 -23.12 -10.98
C PHE A 682 -19.89 -21.67 -10.77
N HIS A 683 -19.60 -20.91 -11.81
CA HIS A 683 -19.06 -19.56 -11.68
C HIS A 683 -20.02 -18.53 -12.24
N GLN A 684 -20.17 -17.44 -11.50
CA GLN A 684 -20.92 -16.29 -11.94
C GLN A 684 -20.02 -15.07 -12.09
N MET A 685 -20.50 -14.14 -12.92
CA MET A 685 -19.98 -12.80 -13.01
C MET A 685 -21.13 -11.80 -12.87
N GLU A 686 -21.01 -10.92 -11.90
CA GLU A 686 -21.94 -9.86 -11.58
C GLU A 686 -21.42 -8.54 -12.17
N GLY A 687 -22.30 -7.66 -12.62
CA GLY A 687 -21.98 -6.26 -12.85
C GLY A 687 -23.04 -5.36 -12.23
N VAL A 688 -22.60 -4.30 -11.57
CA VAL A 688 -23.46 -3.25 -11.00
C VAL A 688 -23.00 -1.90 -11.50
N HIS A 689 -23.95 -1.04 -11.86
CA HIS A 689 -23.66 0.34 -12.26
C HIS A 689 -24.73 1.30 -11.74
N LEU A 690 -24.28 2.34 -11.05
CA LEU A 690 -25.11 3.35 -10.40
C LEU A 690 -24.95 4.72 -11.07
N PHE A 691 -26.06 5.43 -11.17
CA PHE A 691 -26.18 6.74 -11.79
C PHE A 691 -26.73 7.77 -10.80
N THR A 692 -26.15 8.95 -10.85
CA THR A 692 -26.80 10.21 -10.47
C THR A 692 -27.74 10.67 -11.57
N ASP A 693 -28.61 11.64 -11.25
CA ASP A 693 -29.47 12.32 -12.22
C ASP A 693 -28.68 12.92 -13.39
N TYR A 694 -27.56 13.59 -13.08
CA TYR A 694 -26.69 14.19 -14.08
C TYR A 694 -26.02 13.14 -14.98
N SER A 695 -25.52 12.04 -14.42
CA SER A 695 -24.90 10.97 -15.23
C SER A 695 -25.89 10.20 -16.09
N LEU A 696 -27.17 10.13 -15.68
CA LEU A 696 -28.20 9.42 -16.43
C LEU A 696 -28.77 10.29 -17.57
N PHE A 697 -28.95 11.59 -17.34
CA PHE A 697 -29.67 12.51 -18.24
C PHE A 697 -28.83 13.64 -18.86
N GLY A 698 -27.56 13.82 -18.47
CA GLY A 698 -26.73 15.00 -18.77
C GLY A 698 -26.30 15.25 -20.23
N ASN A 699 -25.81 16.49 -20.43
CA ASN A 699 -25.49 17.34 -21.61
C ASN A 699 -25.60 16.88 -23.09
N GLU A 700 -25.60 15.61 -23.46
CA GLU A 700 -25.85 15.19 -24.86
C GLU A 700 -27.22 14.51 -25.04
N LYS A 701 -27.89 14.11 -23.94
CA LYS A 701 -29.11 13.29 -23.98
C LYS A 701 -30.42 14.05 -23.70
N PHE A 702 -30.34 15.30 -23.24
CA PHE A 702 -31.50 16.15 -23.00
C PHE A 702 -31.53 17.34 -23.95
N SER A 703 -32.30 17.24 -25.02
CA SER A 703 -32.55 18.31 -26.01
C SER A 703 -33.94 18.93 -25.89
N GLY A 704 -34.68 18.63 -24.81
CA GLY A 704 -36.10 19.00 -24.66
C GLY A 704 -36.32 20.38 -24.03
N GLU A 705 -37.36 21.08 -24.49
CA GLU A 705 -37.93 22.25 -23.80
C GLU A 705 -38.75 21.76 -22.58
N GLY A 706 -38.10 21.59 -21.42
CA GLY A 706 -38.77 21.14 -20.19
C GLY A 706 -37.86 21.12 -18.95
N PRO A 707 -38.41 20.90 -17.74
CA PRO A 707 -37.61 20.78 -16.52
C PRO A 707 -36.72 19.52 -16.54
N PHE A 708 -35.53 19.61 -15.93
CA PHE A 708 -34.56 18.52 -15.89
C PHE A 708 -35.18 17.26 -15.25
N PRO A 709 -35.05 16.06 -15.87
CA PRO A 709 -35.68 14.85 -15.36
C PRO A 709 -35.14 14.46 -13.98
N GLN A 710 -36.04 14.12 -13.06
CA GLN A 710 -35.70 13.64 -11.72
C GLN A 710 -35.66 12.10 -11.68
N LEU A 711 -34.77 11.54 -10.87
CA LEU A 711 -34.72 10.09 -10.62
C LEU A 711 -35.95 9.60 -9.86
N PHE A 712 -36.38 10.38 -8.85
CA PHE A 712 -37.34 9.92 -7.85
C PHE A 712 -38.64 10.70 -7.87
N HIS A 713 -39.75 9.99 -7.63
CA HIS A 713 -41.04 10.59 -7.27
C HIS A 713 -41.79 9.65 -6.33
N ASN A 714 -42.84 10.17 -5.69
CA ASN A 714 -43.74 9.32 -4.91
C ASN A 714 -44.88 8.82 -5.81
N GLY A 715 -44.85 7.54 -6.21
CA GLY A 715 -45.86 6.93 -7.05
C GLY A 715 -46.13 5.46 -6.72
N ASN A 716 -46.83 4.76 -7.60
CA ASN A 716 -47.14 3.33 -7.43
C ASN A 716 -46.13 2.44 -8.17
N ARG A 717 -45.88 1.24 -7.62
CA ARG A 717 -45.15 0.16 -8.31
C ARG A 717 -46.00 -0.36 -9.47
N SER A 718 -45.41 -0.54 -10.64
CA SER A 718 -46.06 -1.11 -11.82
C SER A 718 -45.14 -2.15 -12.47
N PRO A 719 -45.59 -2.94 -13.46
CA PRO A 719 -44.72 -3.86 -14.19
C PRO A 719 -43.49 -3.20 -14.84
N LEU A 720 -43.51 -1.88 -15.02
CA LEU A 720 -42.44 -1.12 -15.70
C LEU A 720 -41.48 -0.41 -14.72
N LYS A 721 -41.86 -0.21 -13.45
CA LYS A 721 -41.06 0.61 -12.51
C LYS A 721 -41.36 0.34 -11.04
N GLN A 722 -40.42 0.72 -10.18
CA GLN A 722 -40.62 0.80 -8.73
C GLN A 722 -41.49 2.01 -8.34
N ASN A 723 -42.00 2.01 -7.10
CA ASN A 723 -42.84 3.09 -6.56
C ASN A 723 -42.09 4.42 -6.44
N SER A 724 -40.79 4.38 -6.15
CA SER A 724 -39.93 5.55 -5.98
C SER A 724 -39.31 6.09 -7.27
N HIS A 725 -39.26 5.31 -8.36
CA HIS A 725 -38.62 5.72 -9.62
C HIS A 725 -39.58 6.41 -10.57
N THR A 726 -39.16 7.49 -11.22
CA THR A 726 -39.90 8.11 -12.34
C THR A 726 -39.93 7.18 -13.56
N PRO A 727 -40.97 7.28 -14.42
CA PRO A 727 -41.00 6.51 -15.67
C PRO A 727 -39.76 6.75 -16.54
N ALA A 728 -39.35 8.01 -16.69
CA ALA A 728 -38.16 8.38 -17.46
C ALA A 728 -36.87 7.77 -16.89
N CYS A 729 -36.74 7.71 -15.56
CA CYS A 729 -35.62 7.05 -14.91
C CYS A 729 -35.60 5.55 -15.19
N ALA A 730 -36.73 4.86 -15.00
CA ALA A 730 -36.82 3.42 -15.23
C ALA A 730 -36.51 3.06 -16.70
N GLU A 731 -37.06 3.81 -17.65
CA GLU A 731 -36.82 3.63 -19.09
C GLU A 731 -35.35 3.88 -19.47
N ALA A 732 -34.72 4.93 -18.95
CA ALA A 732 -33.32 5.23 -19.23
C ALA A 732 -32.35 4.16 -18.67
N VAL A 733 -32.59 3.69 -17.44
CA VAL A 733 -31.79 2.63 -16.84
C VAL A 733 -31.99 1.31 -17.58
N GLU A 734 -33.23 0.98 -17.96
CA GLU A 734 -33.55 -0.19 -18.78
C GLU A 734 -32.81 -0.16 -20.12
N GLN A 735 -32.91 0.94 -20.86
CA GLN A 735 -32.28 1.09 -22.16
C GLN A 735 -30.76 0.95 -22.05
N HIS A 736 -30.16 1.59 -21.03
CA HIS A 736 -28.73 1.49 -20.79
C HIS A 736 -28.31 0.05 -20.48
N LEU A 737 -29.02 -0.64 -19.58
CA LEU A 737 -28.76 -2.03 -19.22
C LEU A 737 -28.85 -2.94 -20.44
N LYS A 738 -29.95 -2.88 -21.19
CA LYS A 738 -30.19 -3.74 -22.35
C LYS A 738 -29.15 -3.52 -23.43
N SER A 739 -28.86 -2.25 -23.77
CA SER A 739 -27.82 -1.93 -24.76
C SER A 739 -26.44 -2.45 -24.35
N THR A 740 -26.10 -2.36 -23.07
CA THR A 740 -24.81 -2.87 -22.54
C THR A 740 -24.73 -4.39 -22.67
N LEU A 741 -25.80 -5.11 -22.30
CA LEU A 741 -25.79 -6.57 -22.31
C LEU A 741 -25.91 -7.18 -23.69
N GLU A 742 -26.66 -6.55 -24.60
CA GLU A 742 -26.68 -6.97 -26.01
C GLU A 742 -25.32 -6.75 -26.67
N GLY A 743 -24.66 -5.61 -26.40
CA GLY A 743 -23.31 -5.34 -26.87
C GLY A 743 -22.30 -6.35 -26.32
N LEU A 744 -22.42 -6.71 -25.04
CA LEU A 744 -21.61 -7.76 -24.43
C LEU A 744 -21.79 -9.11 -25.13
N MET A 745 -23.03 -9.54 -25.40
CA MET A 745 -23.27 -10.81 -26.09
C MET A 745 -22.68 -10.82 -27.50
N ARG A 746 -22.90 -9.76 -28.30
CA ARG A 746 -22.31 -9.65 -29.64
C ARG A 746 -20.79 -9.64 -29.59
N HIS A 747 -20.19 -8.97 -28.61
CA HIS A 747 -18.74 -8.96 -28.38
C HIS A 747 -18.20 -10.36 -28.05
N LEU A 748 -18.87 -11.10 -27.17
CA LEU A 748 -18.40 -12.43 -26.75
C LEU A 748 -18.50 -13.47 -27.86
N PHE A 749 -19.61 -13.46 -28.62
CA PHE A 749 -19.86 -14.41 -29.72
C PHE A 749 -19.21 -13.97 -31.04
N ALA A 750 -18.72 -12.74 -31.14
CA ALA A 750 -18.20 -12.13 -32.36
C ALA A 750 -19.18 -12.26 -33.55
N ASP A 751 -20.47 -12.06 -33.27
CA ASP A 751 -21.58 -12.21 -34.22
C ASP A 751 -22.58 -11.06 -34.06
N GLU A 752 -22.55 -10.12 -35.00
CA GLU A 752 -23.48 -8.98 -35.05
C GLU A 752 -24.92 -9.43 -35.38
N GLY A 753 -25.08 -10.58 -36.03
CA GLY A 753 -26.37 -11.19 -36.38
C GLY A 753 -26.96 -12.09 -35.29
N LEU A 754 -26.33 -12.16 -34.11
CA LEU A 754 -26.79 -12.98 -32.99
C LEU A 754 -28.22 -12.59 -32.60
N GLN A 755 -29.13 -13.56 -32.68
CA GLN A 755 -30.53 -13.33 -32.31
C GLN A 755 -30.67 -13.34 -30.78
N LEU A 756 -31.17 -12.22 -30.26
CA LEU A 756 -31.36 -11.96 -28.83
C LEU A 756 -32.84 -11.78 -28.54
N ARG A 757 -33.32 -12.27 -27.39
CA ARG A 757 -34.66 -11.93 -26.87
C ARG A 757 -34.60 -11.63 -25.38
N TRP A 758 -35.45 -10.71 -24.96
CA TRP A 758 -35.68 -10.37 -23.56
C TRP A 758 -36.95 -11.04 -23.07
N THR A 759 -36.88 -11.74 -21.95
CA THR A 759 -38.03 -12.30 -21.24
C THR A 759 -38.19 -11.60 -19.90
N THR A 760 -39.43 -11.29 -19.51
CA THR A 760 -39.70 -10.70 -18.19
C THR A 760 -39.54 -11.77 -17.11
N SER A 761 -38.81 -11.44 -16.05
CA SER A 761 -38.57 -12.35 -14.92
C SER A 761 -38.86 -11.63 -13.59
N TYR A 762 -38.53 -12.25 -12.47
CA TYR A 762 -38.67 -11.68 -11.14
C TYR A 762 -37.48 -12.05 -10.26
N PHE A 763 -36.81 -11.04 -9.71
CA PHE A 763 -35.81 -11.20 -8.66
C PHE A 763 -36.16 -10.30 -7.48
N PRO A 764 -36.05 -10.76 -6.21
CA PRO A 764 -36.35 -9.91 -5.05
C PRO A 764 -35.52 -8.62 -4.94
N PHE A 765 -34.37 -8.56 -5.63
CA PHE A 765 -33.40 -7.47 -5.58
C PHE A 765 -33.37 -6.60 -6.84
N THR A 766 -34.20 -6.89 -7.85
CA THR A 766 -34.39 -5.99 -9.01
C THR A 766 -35.86 -5.85 -9.38
N HIS A 767 -36.25 -4.69 -9.89
CA HIS A 767 -37.56 -4.47 -10.48
C HIS A 767 -37.58 -3.21 -11.35
N PRO A 768 -38.05 -3.28 -12.61
CA PRO A 768 -38.35 -4.49 -13.37
C PRO A 768 -37.11 -5.39 -13.58
N SER A 769 -37.38 -6.66 -13.88
CA SER A 769 -36.37 -7.71 -14.06
C SER A 769 -36.54 -8.42 -15.39
N TRP A 770 -35.42 -8.84 -15.97
CA TRP A 770 -35.39 -9.56 -17.24
C TRP A 770 -34.35 -10.67 -17.24
N GLU A 771 -34.55 -11.60 -18.15
CA GLU A 771 -33.55 -12.55 -18.60
C GLU A 771 -33.22 -12.27 -20.07
N LEU A 772 -31.94 -12.41 -20.42
CA LEU A 772 -31.48 -12.32 -21.81
C LEU A 772 -31.24 -13.72 -22.34
N GLU A 773 -31.88 -14.06 -23.44
CA GLU A 773 -31.71 -15.34 -24.10
C GLU A 773 -31.13 -15.17 -25.51
N ILE A 774 -30.32 -16.14 -25.93
CA ILE A 774 -29.77 -16.23 -27.28
C ILE A 774 -30.44 -17.37 -28.05
N PHE A 775 -30.62 -17.21 -29.36
CA PHE A 775 -31.04 -18.31 -30.23
C PHE A 775 -29.80 -19.11 -30.66
N HIS A 776 -29.67 -20.34 -30.17
CA HIS A 776 -28.53 -21.20 -30.44
C HIS A 776 -28.98 -22.66 -30.54
N ASP A 777 -28.48 -23.41 -31.52
CA ASP A 777 -28.87 -24.81 -31.78
C ASP A 777 -30.40 -25.00 -31.88
N GLN A 778 -31.07 -24.15 -32.65
CA GLN A 778 -32.52 -24.17 -32.89
C GLN A 778 -33.41 -23.99 -31.65
N LYS A 779 -32.84 -23.53 -30.53
CA LYS A 779 -33.58 -23.24 -29.30
C LYS A 779 -33.14 -21.92 -28.69
N TRP A 780 -34.03 -21.35 -27.89
CA TRP A 780 -33.69 -20.20 -27.06
C TRP A 780 -33.09 -20.67 -25.74
N VAL A 781 -32.01 -20.01 -25.31
CA VAL A 781 -31.26 -20.37 -24.10
C VAL A 781 -30.99 -19.11 -23.30
N GLU A 782 -31.47 -19.08 -22.05
CA GLU A 782 -31.17 -18.05 -21.06
C GLU A 782 -29.68 -18.00 -20.74
N MET A 783 -29.09 -16.80 -20.78
CA MET A 783 -27.67 -16.56 -20.54
C MET A 783 -27.39 -15.80 -19.25
N LEU A 784 -28.32 -14.91 -18.83
CA LEU A 784 -28.18 -14.08 -17.64
C LEU A 784 -29.54 -13.58 -17.16
N GLY A 785 -29.60 -13.24 -15.87
CA GLY A 785 -30.67 -12.44 -15.26
C GLY A 785 -30.17 -11.04 -14.94
N CYS A 786 -31.03 -10.04 -15.06
CA CYS A 786 -30.70 -8.64 -14.79
C CYS A 786 -31.93 -7.82 -14.41
N GLY A 787 -31.72 -6.56 -14.03
CA GLY A 787 -32.81 -5.62 -13.81
C GLY A 787 -32.35 -4.31 -13.18
N VAL A 788 -33.32 -3.44 -12.91
CA VAL A 788 -33.10 -2.20 -12.16
C VAL A 788 -33.01 -2.56 -10.67
N VAL A 789 -31.94 -2.21 -9.98
CA VAL A 789 -31.72 -2.55 -8.56
C VAL A 789 -32.85 -1.99 -7.71
N GLU A 790 -33.38 -2.79 -6.78
CA GLU A 790 -34.38 -2.34 -5.81
C GLU A 790 -33.85 -1.15 -5.00
N GLN A 791 -34.57 -0.01 -5.04
CA GLN A 791 -34.13 1.24 -4.42
C GLN A 791 -33.85 1.06 -2.93
N LYS A 792 -34.60 0.15 -2.29
CA LYS A 792 -34.41 -0.14 -0.87
C LYS A 792 -33.02 -0.72 -0.56
N ILE A 793 -32.41 -1.43 -1.49
CA ILE A 793 -31.03 -1.93 -1.35
C ILE A 793 -30.06 -0.76 -1.37
N LEU A 794 -30.24 0.18 -2.31
CA LEU A 794 -29.39 1.37 -2.44
C LEU A 794 -29.51 2.28 -1.20
N GLU A 795 -30.72 2.50 -0.71
CA GLU A 795 -30.97 3.24 0.54
C GLU A 795 -30.26 2.59 1.74
N ASN A 796 -30.39 1.27 1.89
CA ASN A 796 -29.79 0.54 3.00
C ASN A 796 -28.26 0.53 2.94
N ALA A 797 -27.69 0.65 1.74
CA ALA A 797 -26.25 0.72 1.48
C ALA A 797 -25.71 2.17 1.45
N GLY A 798 -26.52 3.19 1.77
CA GLY A 798 -26.07 4.57 1.82
C GLY A 798 -25.94 5.28 0.46
N ALA A 799 -26.46 4.68 -0.62
CA ALA A 799 -26.48 5.21 -1.99
C ALA A 799 -27.90 5.61 -2.44
N GLY A 800 -28.73 6.10 -1.50
CA GLY A 800 -30.15 6.40 -1.74
C GLY A 800 -30.42 7.54 -2.73
N ASP A 801 -29.41 8.35 -3.03
CA ASP A 801 -29.42 9.41 -4.04
C ASP A 801 -29.20 8.91 -5.47
N ARG A 802 -29.01 7.59 -5.65
CA ARG A 802 -28.67 6.96 -6.93
C ARG A 802 -29.71 5.92 -7.36
N VAL A 803 -29.70 5.62 -8.65
CA VAL A 803 -30.39 4.48 -9.26
C VAL A 803 -29.39 3.64 -10.01
N GLY A 804 -29.69 2.38 -10.31
CA GLY A 804 -28.74 1.57 -11.05
C GLY A 804 -29.33 0.28 -11.58
N TRP A 805 -28.56 -0.38 -12.42
CA TRP A 805 -28.85 -1.73 -12.88
C TRP A 805 -27.83 -2.73 -12.35
N ALA A 806 -28.25 -3.98 -12.29
CA ALA A 806 -27.39 -5.12 -12.00
C ALA A 806 -27.67 -6.27 -12.97
N PHE A 807 -26.67 -7.09 -13.25
CA PHE A 807 -26.81 -8.37 -13.93
C PHE A 807 -25.96 -9.44 -13.26
N GLY A 808 -26.37 -10.70 -13.41
CA GLY A 808 -25.59 -11.87 -13.05
C GLY A 808 -25.63 -12.89 -14.18
N LEU A 809 -24.46 -13.30 -14.67
CA LEU A 809 -24.33 -14.26 -15.76
C LEU A 809 -23.60 -15.52 -15.32
N GLY A 810 -23.97 -16.68 -15.89
CA GLY A 810 -23.31 -17.96 -15.65
C GLY A 810 -22.18 -18.21 -16.64
N LEU A 811 -20.94 -18.34 -16.17
CA LEU A 811 -19.76 -18.44 -17.02
C LEU A 811 -19.66 -19.79 -17.75
N GLU A 812 -20.02 -20.89 -17.10
CA GLU A 812 -20.05 -22.23 -17.71
C GLU A 812 -21.04 -22.28 -18.85
N ARG A 813 -22.23 -21.70 -18.66
CA ARG A 813 -23.26 -21.68 -19.70
C ARG A 813 -22.80 -20.93 -20.95
N LEU A 814 -22.15 -19.78 -20.77
CA LEU A 814 -21.50 -19.04 -21.85
C LEU A 814 -20.42 -19.89 -22.52
N ALA A 815 -19.50 -20.49 -21.75
CA ALA A 815 -18.41 -21.30 -22.28
C ALA A 815 -18.87 -22.53 -23.05
N MET A 816 -19.91 -23.21 -22.56
CA MET A 816 -20.47 -24.38 -23.22
C MET A 816 -21.00 -24.06 -24.61
N ARG A 817 -21.56 -22.87 -24.81
CA ARG A 817 -22.07 -22.44 -26.13
C ARG A 817 -20.96 -21.86 -26.99
N LEU A 818 -20.14 -20.96 -26.43
CA LEU A 818 -19.08 -20.28 -27.17
C LEU A 818 -18.02 -21.27 -27.68
N PHE A 819 -17.64 -22.23 -26.85
CA PHE A 819 -16.59 -23.21 -27.17
C PHE A 819 -17.13 -24.58 -27.56
N LYS A 820 -18.46 -24.79 -27.61
CA LYS A 820 -19.11 -26.08 -27.88
C LYS A 820 -18.71 -27.19 -26.90
N ILE A 821 -18.57 -26.85 -25.62
CA ILE A 821 -18.27 -27.81 -24.54
C ILE A 821 -19.57 -28.55 -24.18
N PRO A 822 -19.64 -29.89 -24.31
CA PRO A 822 -20.89 -30.64 -24.22
C PRO A 822 -21.36 -30.97 -22.80
N ASP A 823 -20.47 -30.85 -21.81
CA ASP A 823 -20.71 -31.29 -20.43
C ASP A 823 -19.97 -30.39 -19.44
N ILE A 824 -20.69 -29.88 -18.43
CA ILE A 824 -20.16 -28.98 -17.40
C ILE A 824 -19.03 -29.61 -16.57
N ARG A 825 -18.98 -30.94 -16.44
CA ARG A 825 -17.91 -31.62 -15.69
C ARG A 825 -16.53 -31.42 -16.33
N LEU A 826 -16.47 -31.11 -17.62
CA LEU A 826 -15.21 -30.83 -18.31
C LEU A 826 -14.49 -29.60 -17.75
N PHE A 827 -15.18 -28.62 -17.17
CA PHE A 827 -14.50 -27.48 -16.52
C PHE A 827 -13.69 -27.88 -15.29
N TRP A 828 -13.99 -29.04 -14.71
CA TRP A 828 -13.39 -29.55 -13.49
C TRP A 828 -12.33 -30.64 -13.73
N THR A 829 -12.17 -31.09 -14.98
CA THR A 829 -11.17 -32.10 -15.36
C THR A 829 -9.74 -31.60 -15.19
N LYS A 830 -8.79 -32.52 -14.97
CA LYS A 830 -7.35 -32.22 -15.01
C LYS A 830 -6.68 -32.75 -16.28
N ASP A 831 -7.46 -33.34 -17.19
CA ASP A 831 -6.97 -33.86 -18.46
C ASP A 831 -6.33 -32.75 -19.30
N THR A 832 -5.04 -32.91 -19.58
CA THR A 832 -4.27 -31.97 -20.39
C THR A 832 -4.77 -31.89 -21.84
N GLY A 833 -5.42 -32.93 -22.35
CA GLY A 833 -6.11 -32.93 -23.63
C GLY A 833 -7.30 -31.97 -23.68
N PHE A 834 -7.91 -31.63 -22.53
CA PHE A 834 -8.89 -30.54 -22.43
C PHE A 834 -8.21 -29.19 -22.18
N THR A 835 -7.37 -29.08 -21.14
CA THR A 835 -6.85 -27.77 -20.69
C THR A 835 -5.94 -27.10 -21.72
N SER A 836 -5.10 -27.87 -22.42
CA SER A 836 -4.19 -27.33 -23.44
C SER A 836 -4.90 -26.68 -24.63
N GLN A 837 -6.17 -27.04 -24.90
CA GLN A 837 -6.95 -26.42 -25.97
C GLN A 837 -7.33 -24.96 -25.68
N PHE A 838 -7.25 -24.54 -24.41
CA PHE A 838 -7.60 -23.19 -23.95
C PHE A 838 -6.38 -22.39 -23.48
N GLU A 839 -5.18 -22.99 -23.49
CA GLU A 839 -3.92 -22.29 -23.24
C GLU A 839 -3.52 -21.49 -24.48
N VAL A 840 -3.99 -20.25 -24.56
CA VAL A 840 -3.72 -19.33 -25.66
C VAL A 840 -3.11 -18.03 -25.16
N GLU A 841 -2.21 -17.44 -25.94
CA GLU A 841 -1.62 -16.13 -25.61
C GLU A 841 -2.64 -15.00 -25.65
N ASN A 842 -3.54 -15.02 -26.64
CA ASN A 842 -4.61 -14.05 -26.81
C ASN A 842 -5.96 -14.66 -26.42
N HIS A 843 -6.61 -14.13 -25.39
CA HIS A 843 -7.89 -14.64 -24.92
C HIS A 843 -9.06 -14.39 -25.88
N LYS A 844 -8.90 -13.54 -26.91
CA LYS A 844 -9.89 -13.34 -27.99
C LYS A 844 -9.79 -14.40 -29.11
N THR A 845 -8.84 -15.33 -29.05
CA THR A 845 -8.68 -16.41 -30.05
C THR A 845 -9.98 -17.22 -30.22
N PRO A 846 -10.49 -17.41 -31.46
CA PRO A 846 -11.62 -18.30 -31.71
C PRO A 846 -11.25 -19.76 -31.40
N ILE A 847 -11.98 -20.39 -30.47
CA ILE A 847 -11.72 -21.76 -30.03
C ILE A 847 -13.00 -22.57 -30.22
N THR A 848 -12.87 -23.77 -30.78
CA THR A 848 -13.93 -24.79 -30.75
C THR A 848 -13.35 -26.03 -30.10
N TYR A 849 -13.94 -26.45 -28.99
CA TYR A 849 -13.53 -27.62 -28.25
C TYR A 849 -13.56 -28.86 -29.15
N LYS A 850 -12.45 -29.58 -29.18
CA LYS A 850 -12.32 -30.90 -29.80
C LYS A 850 -12.48 -31.96 -28.73
N ALA A 851 -13.47 -32.82 -28.89
CA ALA A 851 -13.75 -33.88 -27.95
C ALA A 851 -12.51 -34.77 -27.73
N ILE A 852 -12.17 -34.99 -26.46
CA ILE A 852 -11.28 -36.08 -26.06
C ILE A 852 -11.97 -37.43 -26.31
N SER A 853 -11.23 -38.53 -26.30
CA SER A 853 -11.77 -39.87 -26.54
C SER A 853 -12.99 -40.14 -25.64
N ARG A 854 -14.13 -40.53 -26.24
CA ARG A 854 -15.38 -40.76 -25.50
C ARG A 854 -15.42 -42.19 -24.97
N TYR A 855 -15.51 -42.32 -23.65
CA TYR A 855 -15.61 -43.61 -22.97
C TYR A 855 -17.07 -44.14 -22.93
N PRO A 856 -17.30 -45.46 -22.96
CA PRO A 856 -18.65 -46.03 -22.89
C PRO A 856 -19.33 -45.76 -21.54
N GLN A 857 -20.67 -45.77 -21.55
CA GLN A 857 -21.50 -45.65 -20.34
C GLN A 857 -21.72 -47.02 -19.68
N CYS A 858 -21.74 -47.03 -18.35
CA CYS A 858 -22.37 -48.08 -17.56
C CYS A 858 -23.65 -47.53 -16.92
N VAL A 859 -24.72 -48.30 -16.88
CA VAL A 859 -26.03 -47.82 -16.41
C VAL A 859 -26.58 -48.81 -15.40
N ASN A 860 -26.95 -48.31 -14.23
CA ASN A 860 -27.61 -49.09 -13.18
C ASN A 860 -28.80 -48.32 -12.63
N ASP A 861 -29.88 -49.04 -12.32
CA ASP A 861 -31.08 -48.49 -11.71
C ASP A 861 -31.12 -48.85 -10.23
N ILE A 862 -31.54 -47.91 -9.38
CA ILE A 862 -31.75 -48.11 -7.95
C ILE A 862 -33.17 -47.71 -7.58
N SER A 863 -33.89 -48.62 -6.93
CA SER A 863 -35.23 -48.39 -6.40
C SER A 863 -35.24 -48.52 -4.88
N PHE A 864 -35.98 -47.64 -4.20
CA PHE A 864 -36.16 -47.77 -2.74
C PHE A 864 -37.45 -47.11 -2.26
N TRP A 865 -37.97 -47.64 -1.16
CA TRP A 865 -39.11 -47.08 -0.45
C TRP A 865 -38.68 -45.89 0.43
N LEU A 866 -39.37 -44.78 0.28
CA LEU A 866 -39.14 -43.56 1.07
C LEU A 866 -39.44 -43.80 2.57
N PRO A 867 -38.73 -43.10 3.47
CA PRO A 867 -38.93 -43.27 4.90
C PRO A 867 -40.30 -42.69 5.32
N GLU A 868 -41.05 -43.42 6.15
CA GLU A 868 -42.41 -43.01 6.57
C GLU A 868 -42.41 -41.88 7.60
N LYS A 869 -41.35 -41.77 8.41
CA LYS A 869 -41.28 -40.86 9.57
C LYS A 869 -40.29 -39.71 9.41
N LYS A 870 -39.53 -39.66 8.31
CA LYS A 870 -38.55 -38.61 8.04
C LYS A 870 -38.84 -37.96 6.69
N PRO A 871 -38.73 -36.62 6.57
CA PRO A 871 -38.76 -35.97 5.26
C PRO A 871 -37.54 -36.43 4.45
N PHE A 872 -37.75 -36.66 3.15
CA PHE A 872 -36.71 -37.02 2.19
C PHE A 872 -36.75 -36.03 1.04
N ALA A 873 -35.64 -35.33 0.77
CA ALA A 873 -35.50 -34.50 -0.41
C ALA A 873 -34.69 -35.25 -1.48
N ARG A 874 -35.10 -35.10 -2.75
CA ARG A 874 -34.37 -35.71 -3.88
C ARG A 874 -32.92 -35.20 -3.98
N THR A 875 -32.68 -33.95 -3.60
CA THR A 875 -31.34 -33.35 -3.58
C THR A 875 -30.43 -33.99 -2.53
N ASP A 876 -30.97 -34.55 -1.44
CA ASP A 876 -30.17 -35.34 -0.48
C ASP A 876 -29.62 -36.61 -1.13
N PHE A 877 -30.43 -37.27 -1.97
CA PHE A 877 -29.98 -38.43 -2.74
C PHE A 877 -28.97 -38.04 -3.82
N TYR A 878 -29.16 -36.94 -4.53
CA TYR A 878 -28.17 -36.44 -5.49
C TYR A 878 -26.84 -36.13 -4.82
N ASP A 879 -26.83 -35.44 -3.68
CA ASP A 879 -25.59 -35.14 -2.96
C ASP A 879 -24.89 -36.40 -2.41
N LEU A 880 -25.66 -37.40 -1.96
CA LEU A 880 -25.09 -38.70 -1.60
C LEU A 880 -24.44 -39.37 -2.82
N VAL A 881 -25.14 -39.41 -3.96
CA VAL A 881 -24.62 -40.00 -5.19
C VAL A 881 -23.37 -39.25 -5.67
N ARG A 882 -23.32 -37.91 -5.58
CA ARG A 882 -22.10 -37.13 -5.86
C ARG A 882 -20.97 -37.46 -4.90
N THR A 883 -21.27 -37.61 -3.61
CA THR A 883 -20.27 -37.86 -2.57
C THR A 883 -19.63 -39.24 -2.71
N VAL A 884 -20.44 -40.25 -3.03
CA VAL A 884 -19.95 -41.63 -3.19
C VAL A 884 -19.38 -41.87 -4.58
N GLY A 885 -20.07 -41.37 -5.61
CA GLY A 885 -19.74 -41.61 -7.02
C GLY A 885 -18.74 -40.63 -7.62
N GLY A 886 -18.62 -39.42 -7.07
CA GLY A 886 -17.74 -38.37 -7.58
C GLY A 886 -17.91 -38.13 -9.09
N ASP A 887 -16.79 -37.91 -9.78
CA ASP A 887 -16.76 -37.66 -11.22
C ASP A 887 -17.02 -38.92 -12.07
N MET A 888 -17.25 -40.10 -11.47
CA MET A 888 -17.71 -41.29 -12.19
C MET A 888 -19.19 -41.19 -12.58
N VAL A 889 -19.98 -40.37 -11.88
CA VAL A 889 -21.41 -40.21 -12.17
C VAL A 889 -21.60 -39.10 -13.19
N GLU A 890 -22.23 -39.45 -14.30
CA GLU A 890 -22.58 -38.51 -15.36
C GLU A 890 -23.96 -37.90 -15.16
N GLN A 891 -24.95 -38.75 -14.90
CA GLN A 891 -26.35 -38.33 -14.81
C GLN A 891 -27.09 -39.19 -13.79
N VAL A 892 -28.04 -38.58 -13.10
CA VAL A 892 -29.01 -39.28 -12.26
C VAL A 892 -30.41 -38.84 -12.68
N ASN A 893 -31.19 -39.78 -13.23
CA ASN A 893 -32.53 -39.51 -13.72
C ASN A 893 -33.56 -40.22 -12.86
N LEU A 894 -34.56 -39.50 -12.36
CA LEU A 894 -35.76 -40.13 -11.77
C LEU A 894 -36.56 -40.80 -12.89
N LEU A 895 -36.73 -42.12 -12.82
CA LEU A 895 -37.47 -42.89 -13.82
C LEU A 895 -38.95 -43.06 -13.44
N ASP A 896 -39.23 -43.30 -12.16
CA ASP A 896 -40.56 -43.67 -11.69
C ASP A 896 -40.79 -43.23 -10.24
N GLU A 897 -42.04 -42.85 -9.95
CA GLU A 897 -42.55 -42.59 -8.61
C GLU A 897 -43.83 -43.42 -8.42
N TYR A 898 -43.79 -44.32 -7.44
CA TYR A 898 -44.85 -45.30 -7.22
C TYR A 898 -45.39 -45.23 -5.80
N VAL A 899 -46.72 -45.33 -5.64
CA VAL A 899 -47.37 -45.45 -4.33
C VAL A 899 -48.03 -46.82 -4.24
N HIS A 900 -47.62 -47.63 -3.26
CA HIS A 900 -48.16 -48.97 -3.07
C HIS A 900 -49.62 -48.87 -2.56
N PRO A 901 -50.60 -49.42 -3.30
CA PRO A 901 -52.02 -49.16 -3.06
C PRO A 901 -52.50 -49.65 -1.69
N THR A 902 -51.90 -50.73 -1.15
CA THR A 902 -52.32 -51.35 0.12
C THR A 902 -51.60 -50.81 1.34
N THR A 903 -50.33 -50.38 1.20
CA THR A 903 -49.48 -49.98 2.33
C THR A 903 -49.30 -48.46 2.39
N GLY A 904 -49.68 -47.74 1.34
CA GLY A 904 -49.46 -46.29 1.21
C GLY A 904 -47.97 -45.90 1.06
N ARG A 905 -47.05 -46.87 1.04
CA ARG A 905 -45.61 -46.61 0.94
C ARG A 905 -45.29 -46.01 -0.44
N ARG A 906 -44.42 -45.00 -0.45
CA ARG A 906 -43.94 -44.34 -1.68
C ARG A 906 -42.56 -44.90 -2.05
N SER A 907 -42.31 -45.15 -3.33
CA SER A 907 -41.05 -45.65 -3.88
C SER A 907 -40.58 -44.73 -4.99
N ASN A 908 -39.28 -44.47 -5.04
CA ASN A 908 -38.63 -43.78 -6.14
C ASN A 908 -37.67 -44.74 -6.85
N CYS A 909 -37.61 -44.67 -8.18
CA CYS A 909 -36.62 -45.39 -9.00
C CYS A 909 -35.74 -44.37 -9.73
N PHE A 910 -34.43 -44.47 -9.55
CA PHE A 910 -33.44 -43.61 -10.20
C PHE A 910 -32.53 -44.43 -11.11
N ARG A 911 -32.23 -43.88 -12.29
CA ARG A 911 -31.18 -44.37 -13.17
C ARG A 911 -29.91 -43.59 -12.94
N ILE A 912 -28.84 -44.26 -12.55
CA ILE A 912 -27.51 -43.68 -12.41
C ILE A 912 -26.67 -44.09 -13.62
N VAL A 913 -26.24 -43.09 -14.39
CA VAL A 913 -25.38 -43.23 -15.55
C VAL A 913 -23.94 -42.97 -15.10
N TYR A 914 -23.09 -43.98 -15.21
CA TYR A 914 -21.67 -43.91 -14.87
C TYR A 914 -20.83 -43.73 -16.13
N ARG A 915 -20.02 -42.68 -16.17
CA ARG A 915 -18.98 -42.43 -17.18
C ARG A 915 -17.93 -41.49 -16.60
N HIS A 916 -16.69 -41.96 -16.53
CA HIS A 916 -15.54 -41.15 -16.13
C HIS A 916 -15.03 -40.31 -17.30
N MET A 917 -14.55 -39.10 -17.01
CA MET A 917 -14.12 -38.14 -18.05
C MET A 917 -12.76 -38.49 -18.67
N GLU A 918 -11.91 -39.20 -17.92
CA GLU A 918 -10.49 -39.44 -18.28
C GLU A 918 -10.17 -40.92 -18.57
N ARG A 919 -11.12 -41.87 -18.42
CA ARG A 919 -10.87 -43.30 -18.65
C ARG A 919 -12.14 -44.12 -18.88
N THR A 920 -12.00 -45.30 -19.50
CA THR A 920 -13.07 -46.30 -19.57
C THR A 920 -13.39 -46.84 -18.18
N LEU A 921 -14.68 -46.87 -17.83
CA LEU A 921 -15.19 -47.59 -16.67
C LEU A 921 -15.63 -48.98 -17.08
N THR A 922 -15.28 -49.98 -16.28
CA THR A 922 -15.84 -51.33 -16.41
C THR A 922 -17.16 -51.41 -15.64
N GLN A 923 -18.08 -52.28 -16.10
CA GLN A 923 -19.34 -52.53 -15.40
C GLN A 923 -19.11 -53.00 -13.95
N ASN A 924 -18.02 -53.73 -13.70
CA ASN A 924 -17.65 -54.17 -12.35
C ASN A 924 -17.27 -53.01 -11.43
N GLU A 925 -16.54 -52.01 -11.91
CA GLU A 925 -16.24 -50.80 -11.13
C GLU A 925 -17.51 -50.00 -10.84
N ALA A 926 -18.37 -49.82 -11.85
CA ALA A 926 -19.66 -49.15 -11.69
C ALA A 926 -20.54 -49.87 -10.65
N ASN A 927 -20.62 -51.20 -10.71
CA ASN A 927 -21.38 -52.01 -9.75
C ASN A 927 -20.85 -51.90 -8.31
N ARG A 928 -19.52 -51.80 -8.11
CA ARG A 928 -18.94 -51.61 -6.77
C ARG A 928 -19.37 -50.27 -6.17
N VAL A 929 -19.26 -49.19 -6.94
CA VAL A 929 -19.69 -47.85 -6.51
C VAL A 929 -21.20 -47.82 -6.28
N HIS A 930 -21.97 -48.43 -7.19
CA HIS A 930 -23.42 -48.54 -7.07
C HIS A 930 -23.85 -49.27 -5.79
N LYS A 931 -23.14 -50.34 -5.42
CA LYS A 931 -23.40 -51.07 -4.17
C LYS A 931 -23.13 -50.20 -2.94
N ILE A 932 -22.04 -49.42 -2.96
CA ILE A 932 -21.76 -48.47 -1.87
C ILE A 932 -22.86 -47.42 -1.79
N ILE A 933 -23.36 -46.93 -2.93
CA ILE A 933 -24.51 -46.01 -2.96
C ILE A 933 -25.74 -46.66 -2.33
N GLU A 934 -26.12 -47.88 -2.71
CA GLU A 934 -27.25 -48.61 -2.10
C GLU A 934 -27.13 -48.74 -0.59
N ASP A 935 -25.95 -49.16 -0.11
CA ASP A 935 -25.72 -49.39 1.31
C ASP A 935 -25.71 -48.06 2.09
N THR A 936 -25.08 -47.01 1.54
CA THR A 936 -25.05 -45.68 2.17
C THR A 936 -26.46 -45.05 2.19
N VAL A 937 -27.24 -45.21 1.13
CA VAL A 937 -28.63 -44.74 1.05
C VAL A 937 -29.49 -45.42 2.11
N ARG A 938 -29.35 -46.73 2.27
CA ARG A 938 -30.04 -47.51 3.32
C ARG A 938 -29.66 -47.00 4.72
N ASP A 939 -28.38 -46.85 4.99
CA ASP A 939 -27.86 -46.51 6.32
C ASP A 939 -28.16 -45.05 6.70
N GLN A 940 -27.97 -44.11 5.76
CA GLN A 940 -28.10 -42.67 6.03
C GLN A 940 -29.56 -42.20 6.03
N PHE A 941 -30.36 -42.67 5.07
CA PHE A 941 -31.75 -42.22 4.93
C PHE A 941 -32.77 -43.17 5.57
N GLY A 942 -32.36 -44.38 5.96
CA GLY A 942 -33.26 -45.37 6.55
C GLY A 942 -34.33 -45.84 5.56
N VAL A 943 -33.96 -45.96 4.28
CA VAL A 943 -34.84 -46.45 3.21
C VAL A 943 -34.71 -47.96 3.03
N ASP A 944 -35.75 -48.59 2.51
CA ASP A 944 -35.71 -50.01 2.13
C ASP A 944 -35.46 -50.13 0.62
N ILE A 945 -34.28 -50.64 0.24
CA ILE A 945 -33.94 -50.91 -1.17
C ILE A 945 -34.91 -51.98 -1.74
N ARG A 946 -35.41 -51.75 -2.95
CA ARG A 946 -36.45 -52.56 -3.62
C ARG A 946 -35.91 -53.30 -4.84
#